data_AF-A0A084SGI2-F1
#
_entry.id   AF-A0A084SGI2-F1
#
_cell.length_a   1.000
_cell.length_b   1.000
_cell.length_c   1.000
_cell.angle_alpha   90.00
_cell.angle_beta   90.00
_cell.angle_gamma   90.00
#
_symmetry.space_group_name_H-M   'P 1'
#
loop_
_entity.id
_entity.type
_entity.pdbx_description
1 polymer ?
#
loop_
_entity_poly.entity_id
_entity_poly.type
_entity_poly.pdbx_seq_one_letter_code
_entity_poly.pdbx_strand_id
1 'polypeptide(L)'
;MWSLVAVLGLACGDVPRETVKSTPAVLVRVEEEAAGTACALGGRAIRRGTDRNGDGQLADAEVEAVDHVCRSEAPPPGEPVVLLTQTPEAPGANCTAGGVLVRAGADTNGNGVLEDAEVTRSFYGCQTEPEAPLAVRTRERNEPPGAHCAEGGVAIQAGADANRDGVLSDDEVESTSYVCGEPEHPVLTRTEAIAAGTECADGGSRVFAGRDDNANGFLEASEVEKTLTLCRARPDYWTYYGEYTIRNAADVVALARVGHIMGLLRIEASSAEQIDLPLLKTVRGLVIQNNPLLKRFSSGLEYVNGGVVVLDNPLLKYVDLAGGPIKGDVIITRNARLVSFSVSDLTDISGHVVVEDNASLTELWGLASVRHIGGNLTVKNNASLHHSGWASIGFSGPRSILGQLTVLQNPELAEFATQLAVMGGGITVQDNPKLEHFRVHGLTSLPGSLVLRGNPVLYWLQGLETLRLVQGDLHLEGFQFLDQLHLDALEHVGGSFRFIDNDAIYGLQYLEKLVSIGGWLVLTDNLLLSNPRFLTLRSANGVVLERNANLTYAGGLSDLRSLLWLEVNDNPKLSQLRGLSNLVTAYTVKVSGNPELASLDLSALSWVESLTLTNNTKLPTCLAMALRTQVAAHLFSTTISGNLEPSSCP
;
A
#
# COMPACT_ATOMS: atom_id res chain seq x y z
N MET A 1 -21.83 51.22 99.14
CA MET A 1 -22.31 52.54 98.67
C MET A 1 -21.47 52.92 97.46
N TRP A 2 -22.16 53.26 96.37
CA TRP A 2 -21.72 54.00 95.17
C TRP A 2 -21.01 53.23 94.03
N SER A 3 -21.68 53.33 92.89
CA SER A 3 -21.41 52.91 91.52
C SER A 3 -20.17 53.55 90.89
N LEU A 4 -19.64 52.96 89.81
CA LEU A 4 -19.65 53.59 88.48
C LEU A 4 -19.16 52.64 87.36
N VAL A 5 -19.72 52.85 86.18
CA VAL A 5 -19.49 52.20 84.88
C VAL A 5 -18.27 52.82 84.18
N ALA A 6 -17.47 52.01 83.46
CA ALA A 6 -16.81 52.45 82.21
C ALA A 6 -16.35 51.26 81.35
N VAL A 7 -16.72 51.35 80.08
CA VAL A 7 -16.43 50.48 78.92
C VAL A 7 -14.98 50.69 78.44
N LEU A 8 -14.30 49.65 77.93
CA LEU A 8 -13.61 49.63 76.62
C LEU A 8 -12.77 48.36 76.39
N GLY A 9 -12.90 47.80 75.16
CA GLY A 9 -11.73 47.35 74.37
C GLY A 9 -11.38 45.86 74.38
N LEU A 10 -11.87 45.13 73.38
CA LEU A 10 -11.34 43.84 72.95
C LEU A 10 -9.85 43.94 72.54
N ALA A 11 -9.07 42.95 72.95
CA ALA A 11 -7.91 42.45 72.19
C ALA A 11 -7.78 40.95 72.48
N CYS A 12 -8.14 40.12 71.50
CA CYS A 12 -7.82 38.70 71.47
C CYS A 12 -6.30 38.55 71.30
N GLY A 13 -5.66 37.80 72.19
CA GLY A 13 -4.28 37.38 72.04
C GLY A 13 -4.14 36.29 70.98
N ASP A 14 -3.13 36.45 70.13
CA ASP A 14 -2.69 35.50 69.10
C ASP A 14 -2.34 34.14 69.69
N VAL A 15 -2.91 33.09 69.11
CA VAL A 15 -2.44 31.70 69.24
C VAL A 15 -1.44 31.46 68.09
N PRO A 16 -0.21 30.95 68.33
CA PRO A 16 0.71 30.65 67.24
C PRO A 16 0.19 29.48 66.41
N ARG A 17 0.17 29.65 65.08
CA ARG A 17 -0.03 28.57 64.10
C ARG A 17 1.07 27.53 64.26
N GLU A 18 0.70 26.31 64.64
CA GLU A 18 1.51 25.13 64.35
C GLU A 18 1.60 24.98 62.82
N THR A 19 2.82 25.13 62.29
CA THR A 19 3.15 24.72 60.93
C THR A 19 3.08 23.20 60.85
N VAL A 20 2.11 22.69 60.10
CA VAL A 20 2.09 21.30 59.63
C VAL A 20 3.39 21.06 58.86
N LYS A 21 4.31 20.26 59.42
CA LYS A 21 5.44 19.72 58.67
C LYS A 21 4.87 18.76 57.62
N SER A 22 5.00 19.11 56.35
CA SER A 22 4.80 18.17 55.24
C SER A 22 5.70 16.97 55.45
N THR A 23 5.19 15.77 55.17
CA THR A 23 6.03 14.57 55.09
C THR A 23 7.13 14.84 54.07
N PRO A 24 8.42 14.69 54.43
CA PRO A 24 9.53 15.06 53.56
C PRO A 24 9.52 14.15 52.32
N ALA A 25 9.57 14.76 51.13
CA ALA A 25 9.43 14.07 49.86
C ALA A 25 10.70 13.27 49.55
N VAL A 26 10.56 12.05 49.03
CA VAL A 26 11.71 11.30 48.51
C VAL A 26 11.96 11.77 47.08
N LEU A 27 13.16 12.30 46.84
CA LEU A 27 13.57 12.83 45.54
C LEU A 27 14.66 11.95 44.92
N VAL A 28 14.71 11.97 43.59
CA VAL A 28 15.72 11.28 42.79
C VAL A 28 16.39 12.27 41.85
N ARG A 29 17.73 12.29 41.86
CA ARG A 29 18.54 13.12 40.97
C ARG A 29 19.44 12.20 40.15
N VAL A 30 19.38 12.31 38.83
CA VAL A 30 20.18 11.46 37.92
C VAL A 30 21.25 12.31 37.24
N GLU A 31 22.49 11.88 37.33
CA GLU A 31 23.67 12.57 36.80
C GLU A 31 24.50 11.64 35.93
N GLU A 32 25.29 12.20 35.02
CA GLU A 32 26.32 11.46 34.27
C GLU A 32 27.41 10.95 35.23
N GLU A 33 27.70 9.65 35.17
CA GLU A 33 28.83 9.05 35.88
C GLU A 33 30.00 8.91 34.91
N ALA A 34 31.09 9.63 35.17
CA ALA A 34 32.30 9.52 34.37
C ALA A 34 32.90 8.10 34.45
N ALA A 35 33.67 7.71 33.42
CA ALA A 35 34.39 6.45 33.44
C ALA A 35 35.36 6.42 34.63
N GLY A 36 35.19 5.42 35.51
CA GLY A 36 35.89 5.39 36.77
C GLY A 36 35.63 4.10 37.56
N THR A 37 35.94 4.14 38.85
CA THR A 37 35.82 2.96 39.73
C THR A 37 34.38 2.49 39.95
N ALA A 38 33.40 3.38 39.78
CA ALA A 38 31.98 3.05 39.91
C ALA A 38 31.41 2.42 38.63
N CYS A 39 31.72 2.99 37.46
CA CYS A 39 31.41 2.42 36.15
C CYS A 39 32.63 2.50 35.23
N ALA A 40 33.17 1.34 34.85
CA ALA A 40 34.40 1.25 34.04
C ALA A 40 34.29 1.93 32.65
N LEU A 41 33.07 2.02 32.10
CA LEU A 41 32.77 2.63 30.80
C LEU A 41 31.91 3.89 30.93
N GLY A 42 31.84 4.47 32.13
CA GLY A 42 30.88 5.52 32.45
C GLY A 42 29.44 5.00 32.51
N GLY A 43 28.50 5.87 32.85
CA GLY A 43 27.11 5.48 33.08
C GLY A 43 26.27 6.64 33.59
N ARG A 44 25.23 6.30 34.37
CA ARG A 44 24.43 7.28 35.11
C ARG A 44 24.42 6.93 36.58
N ALA A 45 24.62 7.92 37.44
CA ALA A 45 24.44 7.81 38.87
C ALA A 45 23.03 8.28 39.25
N ILE A 46 22.26 7.40 39.87
CA ILE A 46 20.92 7.67 40.38
C ILE A 46 21.05 7.91 41.88
N ARG A 47 21.01 9.18 42.27
CA ARG A 47 21.05 9.60 43.67
C ARG A 47 19.63 9.68 44.22
N ARG A 48 19.38 9.09 45.38
CA ARG A 48 18.08 9.08 46.06
C ARG A 48 18.25 9.59 47.47
N GLY A 49 17.30 10.40 47.94
CA GLY A 49 17.31 10.89 49.30
C GLY A 49 16.01 11.59 49.65
N THR A 50 15.87 11.95 50.91
CA THR A 50 14.68 12.64 51.41
C THR A 50 14.97 14.14 51.43
N ASP A 51 14.12 14.95 50.82
CA ASP A 51 14.16 16.42 50.87
C ASP A 51 13.91 16.88 52.31
N ARG A 52 15.00 17.20 53.03
CA ARG A 52 14.95 17.48 54.47
C ARG A 52 14.63 18.94 54.74
N ASN A 53 14.94 19.82 53.79
CA ASN A 53 14.70 21.25 53.91
C ASN A 53 13.36 21.69 53.27
N GLY A 54 12.70 20.80 52.52
CA GLY A 54 11.40 21.01 51.90
C GLY A 54 11.44 21.97 50.71
N ASP A 55 12.59 22.15 50.07
CA ASP A 55 12.78 23.09 48.96
C ASP A 55 12.48 22.48 47.58
N GLY A 56 12.16 21.19 47.52
CA GLY A 56 11.80 20.47 46.32
C GLY A 56 13.00 20.07 45.46
N GLN A 57 14.23 20.22 45.94
CA GLN A 57 15.45 19.78 45.27
C GLN A 57 16.21 18.76 46.13
N LEU A 58 16.90 17.80 45.49
CA LEU A 58 17.79 16.88 46.21
C LEU A 58 19.19 17.48 46.24
N ALA A 59 19.56 18.14 47.33
CA ALA A 59 20.92 18.65 47.53
C ALA A 59 21.90 17.52 47.86
N ASP A 60 23.21 17.73 47.65
CA ASP A 60 24.24 16.71 47.92
C ASP A 60 24.27 16.26 49.38
N ALA A 61 23.89 17.13 50.32
CA ALA A 61 23.80 16.82 51.74
C ALA A 61 22.58 15.93 52.10
N GLU A 62 21.64 15.76 51.17
CA GLU A 62 20.38 15.04 51.36
C GLU A 62 20.40 13.67 50.68
N VAL A 63 21.42 13.37 49.88
CA VAL A 63 21.60 12.08 49.22
C VAL A 63 21.85 10.99 50.27
N GLU A 64 21.01 9.96 50.23
CA GLU A 64 21.08 8.80 51.15
C GLU A 64 21.59 7.54 50.45
N ALA A 65 21.38 7.42 49.13
CA ALA A 65 21.85 6.30 48.34
C ALA A 65 22.23 6.72 46.90
N VAL A 66 23.19 6.03 46.32
CA VAL A 66 23.60 6.19 44.91
C VAL A 66 23.62 4.82 44.25
N ASP A 67 22.80 4.63 43.22
CA ASP A 67 22.85 3.47 42.33
C ASP A 67 23.56 3.86 41.03
N HIS A 68 24.38 2.96 40.50
CA HIS A 68 25.08 3.19 39.24
C HIS A 68 24.52 2.30 38.14
N VAL A 69 24.12 2.89 37.02
CA VAL A 69 23.73 2.19 35.79
C VAL A 69 24.89 2.32 34.80
N CYS A 70 25.70 1.27 34.70
CA CYS A 70 26.91 1.27 33.88
C CYS A 70 26.63 0.86 32.44
N ARG A 71 27.38 1.44 31.49
CA ARG A 71 27.36 1.00 30.08
C ARG A 71 27.96 -0.40 29.95
N SER A 72 27.34 -1.26 29.14
CA SER A 72 27.79 -2.65 28.90
C SER A 72 28.73 -2.81 27.70
N GLU A 73 28.79 -1.83 26.80
CA GLU A 73 29.67 -1.80 25.63
C GLU A 73 30.28 -0.40 25.43
N ALA A 74 31.54 -0.35 25.00
CA ALA A 74 32.20 0.90 24.64
C ALA A 74 31.70 1.38 23.27
N PRO A 75 31.46 2.69 23.07
CA PRO A 75 31.21 3.20 21.72
C PRO A 75 32.42 2.87 20.82
N PRO A 76 32.20 2.43 19.56
CA PRO A 76 33.28 2.08 18.66
C PRO A 76 34.28 3.24 18.54
N PRO A 77 35.60 2.99 18.65
CA PRO A 77 36.59 4.06 18.66
C PRO A 77 36.64 4.72 17.28
N GLY A 78 36.35 6.02 17.23
CA GLY A 78 36.52 6.87 16.04
C GLY A 78 35.24 7.43 15.42
N GLU A 79 34.05 7.10 15.93
CA GLU A 79 32.82 7.81 15.54
C GLU A 79 32.54 8.95 16.53
N PRO A 80 32.41 10.21 16.05
CA PRO A 80 32.05 11.31 16.93
C PRO A 80 30.63 11.11 17.44
N VAL A 81 30.45 11.17 18.76
CA VAL A 81 29.14 11.00 19.41
C VAL A 81 28.25 12.16 18.99
N VAL A 82 27.08 11.86 18.45
CA VAL A 82 26.10 12.90 18.12
C VAL A 82 25.29 13.25 19.36
N LEU A 83 25.25 14.53 19.72
CA LEU A 83 24.51 15.05 20.86
C LEU A 83 23.24 15.78 20.43
N LEU A 84 22.25 15.80 21.32
CA LEU A 84 20.95 16.45 21.16
C LEU A 84 20.70 17.35 22.36
N THR A 85 20.31 18.60 22.09
CA THR A 85 19.77 19.50 23.12
C THR A 85 18.38 19.98 22.71
N GLN A 86 17.49 20.07 23.68
CA GLN A 86 16.13 20.58 23.52
C GLN A 86 15.92 21.68 24.55
N THR A 87 15.80 22.92 24.09
CA THR A 87 15.49 24.05 24.95
C THR A 87 14.02 24.43 24.80
N PRO A 88 13.25 24.60 25.89
CA PRO A 88 11.86 25.00 25.82
C PRO A 88 11.67 26.31 25.02
N GLU A 89 10.72 26.31 24.10
CA GLU A 89 10.31 27.48 23.31
C GLU A 89 8.92 27.92 23.79
N ALA A 90 8.79 29.19 24.17
CA ALA A 90 7.52 29.75 24.59
C ALA A 90 6.55 29.92 23.42
N PRO A 91 5.22 29.92 23.65
CA PRO A 91 4.23 30.28 22.64
C PRO A 91 4.54 31.63 21.98
N GLY A 92 4.59 31.64 20.64
CA GLY A 92 5.00 32.82 19.89
C GLY A 92 5.06 32.61 18.38
N ALA A 93 5.85 33.44 17.70
CA ALA A 93 5.94 33.44 16.23
C ALA A 93 6.53 32.14 15.65
N ASN A 94 7.37 31.44 16.41
CA ASN A 94 8.00 30.17 15.98
C ASN A 94 7.04 28.98 16.14
N CYS A 95 6.35 28.91 17.28
CA CYS A 95 5.33 27.90 17.57
C CYS A 95 4.16 28.54 18.33
N THR A 96 2.95 28.50 17.77
CA THR A 96 1.78 29.17 18.35
C THR A 96 1.40 28.61 19.73
N ALA A 97 1.57 27.31 19.93
CA ALA A 97 1.34 26.60 21.20
C ALA A 97 2.61 26.40 22.04
N GLY A 98 3.72 27.01 21.65
CA GLY A 98 5.04 26.70 22.21
C GLY A 98 5.60 25.37 21.71
N GLY A 99 6.76 24.99 22.23
CA GLY A 99 7.46 23.79 21.78
C GLY A 99 8.87 23.71 22.31
N VAL A 100 9.80 23.27 21.46
CA VAL A 100 11.23 23.21 21.77
C VAL A 100 12.06 23.68 20.59
N LEU A 101 13.16 24.38 20.86
CA LEU A 101 14.26 24.53 19.93
C LEU A 101 15.16 23.30 20.05
N VAL A 102 15.22 22.52 18.97
CA VAL A 102 16.05 21.33 18.84
C VAL A 102 17.38 21.73 18.22
N ARG A 103 18.50 21.33 18.83
CA ARG A 103 19.85 21.49 18.26
C ARG A 103 20.58 20.16 18.33
N ALA A 104 21.22 19.77 17.23
CA ALA A 104 21.99 18.54 17.13
C ALA A 104 23.32 18.76 16.38
N GLY A 105 24.32 17.99 16.79
CA GLY A 105 25.68 18.09 16.26
C GLY A 105 26.56 16.97 16.75
N ALA A 106 27.70 16.79 16.10
CA ALA A 106 28.72 15.84 16.52
C ALA A 106 29.61 16.47 17.60
N ASP A 107 29.81 15.79 18.71
CA ASP A 107 30.78 16.15 19.75
C ASP A 107 32.20 15.96 19.19
N THR A 108 32.76 17.06 18.68
CA THR A 108 34.04 17.06 17.96
C THR A 108 35.23 17.14 18.90
N ASN A 109 35.03 17.69 20.10
CA ASN A 109 36.08 17.84 21.10
C ASN A 109 36.02 16.73 22.19
N GLY A 110 34.98 15.90 22.19
CA GLY A 110 34.80 14.73 23.05
C GLY A 110 34.44 15.07 24.49
N ASN A 111 33.89 16.27 24.74
CA ASN A 111 33.62 16.75 26.10
C ASN A 111 32.21 16.42 26.61
N GLY A 112 31.37 15.79 25.78
CA GLY A 112 30.01 15.36 26.13
C GLY A 112 28.97 16.49 26.18
N VAL A 113 29.30 17.70 25.74
CA VAL A 113 28.41 18.87 25.73
C VAL A 113 28.28 19.41 24.31
N LEU A 114 27.05 19.63 23.84
CA LEU A 114 26.82 20.21 22.52
C LEU A 114 27.09 21.71 22.55
N GLU A 115 28.24 22.13 22.04
CA GLU A 115 28.61 23.54 21.94
C GLU A 115 28.07 24.20 20.66
N ASP A 116 27.94 25.53 20.66
CA ASP A 116 27.43 26.29 19.50
C ASP A 116 28.23 26.04 18.21
N ALA A 117 29.54 25.81 18.32
CA ALA A 117 30.42 25.51 17.20
C ALA A 117 30.19 24.12 16.59
N GLU A 118 29.57 23.21 17.35
CA GLU A 118 29.32 21.83 16.97
C GLU A 118 27.93 21.62 16.38
N VAL A 119 27.03 22.59 16.59
CA VAL A 119 25.66 22.53 16.07
C VAL A 119 25.66 22.57 14.55
N THR A 120 25.41 21.41 13.94
CA THR A 120 25.22 21.28 12.50
C THR A 120 23.75 21.40 12.10
N ARG A 121 22.82 21.24 13.06
CA ARG A 121 21.39 21.27 12.80
C ARG A 121 20.62 21.96 13.92
N SER A 122 19.69 22.84 13.55
CA SER A 122 18.76 23.48 14.50
C SER A 122 17.39 23.72 13.87
N PHE A 123 16.31 23.42 14.60
CA PHE A 123 14.94 23.73 14.18
C PHE A 123 13.96 23.79 15.37
N TYR A 124 12.77 24.33 15.15
CA TYR A 124 11.69 24.33 16.15
C TYR A 124 10.78 23.12 16.00
N GLY A 125 10.66 22.32 17.06
CA GLY A 125 9.65 21.29 17.20
C GLY A 125 8.45 21.87 17.93
N CYS A 126 7.36 22.09 17.21
CA CYS A 126 6.18 22.74 17.76
C CYS A 126 5.20 21.74 18.36
N GLN A 127 4.54 22.15 19.43
CA GLN A 127 3.41 21.43 19.98
C GLN A 127 2.20 21.62 19.05
N THR A 128 1.46 20.55 18.80
CA THR A 128 0.18 20.63 18.06
C THR A 128 -0.86 21.28 18.96
N GLU A 129 -1.61 22.24 18.41
CA GLU A 129 -2.78 22.75 19.11
C GLU A 129 -3.80 21.63 19.30
N PRO A 130 -4.44 21.52 20.47
CA PRO A 130 -5.42 20.48 20.71
C PRO A 130 -6.64 20.64 19.78
N GLU A 131 -6.80 19.76 18.80
CA GLU A 131 -8.03 19.66 18.02
C GLU A 131 -9.17 19.17 18.92
N ALA A 132 -10.28 19.93 18.94
CA ALA A 132 -11.59 19.67 19.55
C ALA A 132 -11.57 19.19 21.03
N PRO A 133 -12.71 19.13 21.75
CA PRO A 133 -12.73 18.49 23.07
C PRO A 133 -12.33 17.02 22.96
N LEU A 134 -11.66 16.47 23.97
CA LEU A 134 -11.47 15.02 24.07
C LEU A 134 -12.85 14.35 24.01
N ALA A 135 -13.07 13.46 23.03
CA ALA A 135 -14.27 12.65 22.95
C ALA A 135 -14.22 11.60 24.08
N VAL A 136 -14.59 12.02 25.29
CA VAL A 136 -14.71 11.13 26.44
C VAL A 136 -16.04 10.41 26.36
N ARG A 137 -15.98 9.08 26.44
CA ARG A 137 -17.14 8.20 26.51
C ARG A 137 -17.33 7.75 27.94
N THR A 138 -18.59 7.57 28.33
CA THR A 138 -18.96 7.02 29.62
C THR A 138 -19.70 5.71 29.44
N ARG A 139 -19.47 4.77 30.35
CA ARG A 139 -20.17 3.48 30.38
C ARG A 139 -20.55 3.16 31.82
N GLU A 140 -21.82 2.80 32.00
CA GLU A 140 -22.39 2.43 33.29
C GLU A 140 -22.35 0.91 33.47
N ARG A 141 -21.91 0.46 34.63
CA ARG A 141 -21.91 -0.96 35.00
C ARG A 141 -22.51 -1.11 36.39
N ASN A 142 -23.38 -2.10 36.56
CA ASN A 142 -23.96 -2.41 37.87
C ASN A 142 -22.86 -2.81 38.87
N GLU A 143 -22.83 -2.15 40.03
CA GLU A 143 -21.92 -2.45 41.14
C GLU A 143 -22.67 -3.19 42.25
N PRO A 144 -22.37 -4.48 42.51
CA PRO A 144 -23.03 -5.23 43.56
C PRO A 144 -22.64 -4.73 44.96
N PRO A 145 -23.47 -4.99 46.00
CA PRO A 145 -23.13 -4.67 47.39
C PRO A 145 -21.78 -5.28 47.78
N GLY A 146 -20.86 -4.44 48.25
CA GLY A 146 -19.48 -4.86 48.47
C GLY A 146 -18.55 -3.73 48.91
N ALA A 147 -17.27 -3.89 48.60
CA ALA A 147 -16.20 -3.02 49.08
C ALA A 147 -16.30 -1.57 48.56
N HIS A 148 -16.93 -1.35 47.40
CA HIS A 148 -17.09 -0.03 46.80
C HIS A 148 -18.38 0.66 47.24
N CYS A 149 -19.49 -0.08 47.31
CA CYS A 149 -20.77 0.42 47.79
C CYS A 149 -21.42 -0.62 48.71
N ALA A 150 -21.64 -0.27 49.98
CA ALA A 150 -22.15 -1.21 51.00
C ALA A 150 -23.53 -1.79 50.65
N GLU A 151 -24.37 -1.04 49.92
CA GLU A 151 -25.72 -1.43 49.51
C GLU A 151 -25.85 -1.61 47.98
N GLY A 152 -24.73 -1.67 47.26
CA GLY A 152 -24.69 -1.69 45.80
C GLY A 152 -24.83 -0.30 45.19
N GLY A 153 -24.75 -0.22 43.86
CA GLY A 153 -24.79 1.04 43.13
C GLY A 153 -24.42 0.89 41.66
N VAL A 154 -23.87 1.96 41.07
CA VAL A 154 -23.43 1.97 39.66
C VAL A 154 -21.98 2.44 39.58
N ALA A 155 -21.16 1.67 38.88
CA ALA A 155 -19.81 2.05 38.47
C ALA A 155 -19.86 2.82 37.14
N ILE A 156 -19.31 4.03 37.15
CA ILE A 156 -19.18 4.91 36.00
C ILE A 156 -17.75 4.83 35.51
N GLN A 157 -17.58 4.27 34.32
CA GLN A 157 -16.30 4.18 33.63
C GLN A 157 -16.22 5.32 32.61
N ALA A 158 -15.08 5.99 32.56
CA ALA A 158 -14.82 7.08 31.62
C ALA A 158 -13.43 6.92 31.00
N GLY A 159 -13.32 7.26 29.72
CA GLY A 159 -12.08 7.18 28.96
C GLY A 159 -12.17 7.90 27.63
N ALA A 160 -11.02 8.20 27.01
CA ALA A 160 -10.97 8.74 25.67
C ALA A 160 -11.27 7.65 24.64
N ASP A 161 -12.11 7.98 23.65
CA ASP A 161 -12.41 7.16 22.46
C ASP A 161 -11.20 7.17 21.53
N ALA A 162 -10.20 6.33 21.86
CA ALA A 162 -8.86 6.39 21.28
C ALA A 162 -8.85 5.92 19.82
N ASN A 163 -9.68 4.91 19.51
CA ASN A 163 -9.83 4.38 18.16
C ASN A 163 -10.93 5.09 17.33
N ARG A 164 -11.69 6.01 17.96
CA ARG A 164 -12.78 6.80 17.37
C ARG A 164 -13.93 5.95 16.82
N ASP A 165 -14.15 4.76 17.37
CA ASP A 165 -15.24 3.88 16.96
C ASP A 165 -16.60 4.25 17.60
N GLY A 166 -16.59 5.20 18.54
CA GLY A 166 -17.78 5.72 19.20
C GLY A 166 -18.19 4.96 20.46
N VAL A 167 -17.43 3.95 20.88
CA VAL A 167 -17.71 3.08 22.03
C VAL A 167 -16.58 3.20 23.06
N LEU A 168 -16.88 2.97 24.34
CA LEU A 168 -15.85 2.80 25.37
C LEU A 168 -15.55 1.31 25.54
N SER A 169 -14.47 0.83 24.95
CA SER A 169 -13.95 -0.52 25.16
C SER A 169 -13.23 -0.65 26.51
N ASP A 170 -12.99 -1.88 26.98
CA ASP A 170 -12.35 -2.12 28.28
C ASP A 170 -10.90 -1.59 28.32
N ASP A 171 -10.21 -1.59 27.17
CA ASP A 171 -8.84 -1.09 27.02
C ASP A 171 -8.74 0.45 27.02
N GLU A 172 -9.87 1.15 26.83
CA GLU A 172 -9.96 2.61 26.82
C GLU A 172 -10.37 3.20 28.17
N VAL A 173 -10.73 2.37 29.15
CA VAL A 173 -11.16 2.87 30.48
C VAL A 173 -9.99 3.46 31.24
N GLU A 174 -9.96 4.80 31.34
CA GLU A 174 -8.93 5.53 32.08
C GLU A 174 -9.30 5.75 33.55
N SER A 175 -10.60 5.85 33.86
CA SER A 175 -11.07 6.12 35.22
C SER A 175 -12.38 5.40 35.51
N THR A 176 -12.55 4.98 36.77
CA THR A 176 -13.79 4.37 37.28
C THR A 176 -14.16 5.03 38.60
N SER A 177 -15.42 5.46 38.73
CA SER A 177 -16.00 6.00 39.96
C SER A 177 -17.30 5.29 40.29
N TYR A 178 -17.71 5.31 41.56
CA TYR A 178 -18.89 4.59 42.04
C TYR A 178 -19.91 5.57 42.63
N VAL A 179 -21.16 5.46 42.19
CA VAL A 179 -22.32 6.16 42.75
C VAL A 179 -23.11 5.13 43.57
N CYS A 180 -23.15 5.29 44.90
CA CYS A 180 -23.58 4.24 45.83
C CYS A 180 -24.98 4.43 46.38
N GLY A 181 -25.89 3.50 46.10
CA GLY A 181 -27.19 3.36 46.75
C GLY A 181 -28.22 2.66 45.86
N GLU A 182 -29.48 2.62 46.33
CA GLU A 182 -30.51 1.78 45.72
C GLU A 182 -31.01 2.30 44.35
N PRO A 183 -31.52 1.42 43.45
CA PRO A 183 -31.84 1.74 42.06
C PRO A 183 -33.09 2.61 41.85
N GLU A 184 -33.59 3.31 42.86
CA GLU A 184 -34.85 4.06 42.75
C GLU A 184 -34.75 5.22 41.75
N HIS A 185 -33.54 5.76 41.55
CA HIS A 185 -33.25 6.82 40.59
C HIS A 185 -32.12 6.41 39.63
N PRO A 186 -32.25 6.66 38.32
CA PRO A 186 -31.19 6.37 37.37
C PRO A 186 -29.98 7.26 37.63
N VAL A 187 -28.79 6.70 37.46
CA VAL A 187 -27.55 7.48 37.46
C VAL A 187 -27.41 8.10 36.08
N LEU A 188 -27.22 9.41 36.01
CA LEU A 188 -26.98 10.13 34.76
C LEU A 188 -25.53 10.61 34.71
N THR A 189 -24.99 10.71 33.50
CA THR A 189 -23.68 11.31 33.26
C THR A 189 -23.79 12.55 32.40
N ARG A 190 -23.01 13.58 32.73
CA ARG A 190 -22.87 14.81 31.94
C ARG A 190 -21.39 15.11 31.74
N THR A 191 -21.00 15.38 30.50
CA THR A 191 -19.59 15.69 30.17
C THR A 191 -19.45 17.15 29.78
N GLU A 192 -18.45 17.83 30.35
CA GLU A 192 -18.09 19.21 30.03
C GLU A 192 -16.62 19.28 29.62
N ALA A 193 -16.29 20.15 28.66
CA ALA A 193 -14.90 20.36 28.26
C ALA A 193 -14.15 21.23 29.28
N ILE A 194 -12.93 20.84 29.63
CA ILE A 194 -12.00 21.64 30.42
C ILE A 194 -11.07 22.36 29.43
N ALA A 195 -11.05 23.69 29.47
CA ALA A 195 -10.09 24.49 28.70
C ALA A 195 -8.66 24.31 29.24
N ALA A 196 -7.66 24.50 28.36
CA ALA A 196 -6.25 24.49 28.77
C ALA A 196 -5.99 25.52 29.88
N GLY A 197 -5.35 25.08 30.97
CA GLY A 197 -5.13 25.91 32.15
C GLY A 197 -4.43 25.17 33.28
N THR A 198 -4.56 25.71 34.50
CA THR A 198 -3.89 25.16 35.70
C THR A 198 -4.40 23.79 36.12
N GLU A 199 -5.62 23.42 35.72
CA GLU A 199 -6.21 22.12 36.04
C GLU A 199 -5.80 21.03 35.05
N CYS A 200 -5.92 21.30 33.75
CA CYS A 200 -5.38 20.46 32.69
C CYS A 200 -4.57 21.34 31.73
N ALA A 201 -3.26 21.08 31.64
CA ALA A 201 -2.33 21.93 30.87
C ALA A 201 -2.72 22.09 29.39
N ASP A 202 -3.31 21.06 28.79
CA ASP A 202 -3.77 21.07 27.37
C ASP A 202 -5.27 20.85 27.23
N GLY A 203 -6.00 21.13 28.31
CA GLY A 203 -7.43 20.87 28.40
C GLY A 203 -7.74 19.41 28.65
N GLY A 204 -9.03 19.12 28.78
CA GLY A 204 -9.54 17.85 29.28
C GLY A 204 -11.03 17.74 29.09
N SER A 205 -11.62 16.71 29.68
CA SER A 205 -13.06 16.61 29.86
C SER A 205 -13.35 16.26 31.32
N ARG A 206 -14.40 16.87 31.84
CA ARG A 206 -14.95 16.59 33.16
C ARG A 206 -16.23 15.81 33.00
N VAL A 207 -16.31 14.65 33.63
CA VAL A 207 -17.50 13.81 33.69
C VAL A 207 -18.14 13.98 35.06
N PHE A 208 -19.36 14.47 35.09
CA PHE A 208 -20.22 14.50 36.26
C PHE A 208 -21.09 13.25 36.25
N ALA A 209 -21.26 12.65 37.42
CA ALA A 209 -22.18 11.53 37.61
C ALA A 209 -22.96 11.72 38.90
N GLY A 210 -24.24 11.35 38.87
CA GLY A 210 -25.13 11.49 40.02
C GLY A 210 -26.49 10.90 39.73
N ARG A 211 -27.30 10.74 40.77
CA ARG A 211 -28.68 10.24 40.65
C ARG A 211 -29.62 11.38 40.27
N ASP A 212 -30.54 11.06 39.37
CA ASP A 212 -31.64 11.95 38.98
C ASP A 212 -32.73 11.96 40.07
N ASP A 213 -32.42 12.61 41.20
CA ASP A 213 -33.24 12.63 42.40
C ASP A 213 -34.63 13.22 42.16
N ASN A 214 -34.75 14.16 41.21
CA ASN A 214 -36.02 14.78 40.85
C ASN A 214 -36.73 14.10 39.66
N ALA A 215 -36.12 13.06 39.08
CA ALA A 215 -36.61 12.23 37.99
C ALA A 215 -37.00 13.01 36.72
N ASN A 216 -36.30 14.11 36.42
CA ASN A 216 -36.58 14.95 35.27
C ASN A 216 -35.79 14.57 34.00
N GLY A 217 -34.89 13.58 34.11
CA GLY A 217 -34.08 13.06 33.03
C GLY A 217 -32.83 13.89 32.71
N PHE A 218 -32.46 14.86 33.56
CA PHE A 218 -31.27 15.71 33.39
C PHE A 218 -30.44 15.73 34.66
N LEU A 219 -29.11 15.59 34.52
CA LEU A 219 -28.21 15.75 35.66
C LEU A 219 -28.01 17.25 35.99
N GLU A 220 -28.64 17.71 37.06
CA GLU A 220 -28.53 19.07 37.58
C GLU A 220 -27.29 19.23 38.48
N ALA A 221 -26.86 20.47 38.72
CA ALA A 221 -25.69 20.74 39.55
C ALA A 221 -25.87 20.28 41.02
N SER A 222 -27.10 20.21 41.51
CA SER A 222 -27.44 19.72 42.85
C SER A 222 -27.40 18.20 42.98
N GLU A 223 -27.45 17.46 41.86
CA GLU A 223 -27.54 16.01 41.80
C GLU A 223 -26.18 15.34 41.58
N VAL A 224 -25.14 16.13 41.28
CA VAL A 224 -23.78 15.62 41.05
C VAL A 224 -23.21 15.02 42.33
N GLU A 225 -23.06 13.69 42.36
CA GLU A 225 -22.41 12.95 43.45
C GLU A 225 -20.90 12.75 43.23
N LYS A 226 -20.49 12.59 41.97
CA LYS A 226 -19.12 12.28 41.56
C LYS A 226 -18.69 13.16 40.39
N THR A 227 -17.41 13.48 40.38
CA THR A 227 -16.76 14.25 39.32
C THR A 227 -15.44 13.58 38.97
N LEU A 228 -15.26 13.23 37.70
CA LEU A 228 -14.05 12.65 37.16
C LEU A 228 -13.43 13.67 36.19
N THR A 229 -12.16 13.96 36.36
CA THR A 229 -11.41 14.84 35.46
C THR A 229 -10.44 13.98 34.65
N LEU A 230 -10.61 13.98 33.32
CA LEU A 230 -9.70 13.36 32.37
C LEU A 230 -8.93 14.47 31.66
N CYS A 231 -7.66 14.67 32.03
CA CYS A 231 -6.79 15.61 31.35
C CYS A 231 -6.17 14.96 30.10
N ARG A 232 -5.97 15.74 29.05
CA ARG A 232 -5.30 15.26 27.84
C ARG A 232 -3.87 14.85 28.13
N ALA A 233 -3.52 13.61 27.82
CA ALA A 233 -2.12 13.19 27.77
C ALA A 233 -1.41 13.93 26.63
N ARG A 234 -0.29 14.59 26.92
CA ARG A 234 0.56 15.19 25.88
C ARG A 234 1.25 14.08 25.10
N PRO A 235 1.21 14.11 23.76
CA PRO A 235 2.07 13.24 22.98
C PRO A 235 3.55 13.56 23.27
N ASP A 236 4.38 12.55 23.46
CA ASP A 236 5.82 12.69 23.75
C ASP A 236 6.68 13.09 22.53
N TYR A 237 6.05 13.66 21.50
CA TYR A 237 6.65 13.97 20.22
C TYR A 237 6.26 15.37 19.71
N TRP A 238 7.05 15.89 18.78
CA TRP A 238 6.92 17.24 18.21
C TRP A 238 6.48 17.24 16.75
N THR A 239 5.91 18.36 16.31
CA THR A 239 5.61 18.62 14.91
C THR A 239 6.62 19.59 14.32
N TYR A 240 7.29 19.18 13.26
CA TYR A 240 8.17 20.03 12.47
C TYR A 240 7.43 20.53 11.22
N TYR A 241 7.50 21.84 10.98
CA TYR A 241 6.91 22.48 9.80
C TYR A 241 7.97 22.75 8.74
N GLY A 242 7.78 22.18 7.55
CA GLY A 242 8.70 22.34 6.42
C GLY A 242 9.29 21.02 5.94
N GLU A 243 10.12 21.10 4.91
CA GLU A 243 10.84 19.95 4.39
C GLU A 243 12.07 19.66 5.25
N TYR A 244 12.40 18.38 5.39
CA TYR A 244 13.53 17.92 6.17
C TYR A 244 14.42 17.00 5.33
N THR A 245 15.73 17.20 5.37
CA THR A 245 16.69 16.35 4.66
C THR A 245 17.66 15.73 5.66
N ILE A 246 17.76 14.40 5.66
CA ILE A 246 18.74 13.64 6.42
C ILE A 246 19.98 13.42 5.56
N ARG A 247 21.13 13.97 5.97
CA ARG A 247 22.43 13.83 5.30
C ARG A 247 23.46 13.07 6.13
N ASN A 248 23.26 12.98 7.44
CA ASN A 248 24.17 12.30 8.35
C ASN A 248 23.46 11.87 9.65
N ALA A 249 24.20 11.27 10.57
CA ALA A 249 23.68 10.82 11.86
C ALA A 249 23.14 11.97 12.74
N ALA A 250 23.68 13.19 12.64
CA ALA A 250 23.17 14.35 13.37
C ALA A 250 21.74 14.72 12.96
N ASP A 251 21.43 14.64 11.67
CA ASP A 251 20.08 14.88 11.18
C ASP A 251 19.08 13.82 11.68
N VAL A 252 19.52 12.56 11.84
CA VAL A 252 18.69 11.46 12.38
C VAL A 252 18.39 11.69 13.85
N VAL A 253 19.42 11.98 14.65
CA VAL A 253 19.28 12.25 16.09
C VAL A 253 18.42 13.47 16.36
N ALA A 254 18.49 14.51 15.53
CA ALA A 254 17.63 15.68 15.65
C ALA A 254 16.14 15.34 15.49
N LEU A 255 15.80 14.28 14.76
CA LEU A 255 14.43 13.79 14.58
C LEU A 255 13.96 12.80 15.65
N ALA A 256 14.80 12.45 16.64
CA ALA A 256 14.50 11.38 17.60
C ALA A 256 13.18 11.54 18.37
N ARG A 257 12.68 12.77 18.53
CA ARG A 257 11.38 13.07 19.16
C ARG A 257 10.40 13.79 18.24
N VAL A 258 10.60 13.73 16.92
CA VAL A 258 9.67 14.32 15.96
C VAL A 258 8.66 13.26 15.53
N GLY A 259 7.39 13.50 15.83
CA GLY A 259 6.29 12.60 15.48
C GLY A 259 5.61 12.96 14.17
N HIS A 260 5.67 14.24 13.79
CA HIS A 260 5.04 14.73 12.58
C HIS A 260 5.98 15.66 11.81
N ILE A 261 6.09 15.43 10.51
CA ILE A 261 6.77 16.35 9.58
C ILE A 261 5.71 16.85 8.60
N MET A 262 5.33 18.13 8.74
CA MET A 262 4.41 18.82 7.83
C MET A 262 5.13 19.26 6.56
N GLY A 263 5.73 18.29 5.88
CA GLY A 263 6.54 18.48 4.68
C GLY A 263 7.16 17.18 4.18
N LEU A 264 7.98 17.28 3.15
CA LEU A 264 8.68 16.14 2.57
C LEU A 264 9.87 15.75 3.44
N LEU A 265 9.99 14.46 3.77
CA LEU A 265 11.19 13.88 4.35
C LEU A 265 12.07 13.32 3.23
N ARG A 266 13.26 13.89 3.06
CA ARG A 266 14.28 13.46 2.09
C ARG A 266 15.44 12.79 2.81
N ILE A 267 15.91 11.67 2.31
CA ILE A 267 17.16 11.02 2.70
C ILE A 267 17.98 10.95 1.43
N GLU A 268 18.98 11.82 1.32
CA GLU A 268 19.71 12.01 0.08
C GLU A 268 21.19 12.25 0.36
N ALA A 269 22.04 11.49 -0.36
CA ALA A 269 23.49 11.51 -0.18
C ALA A 269 23.91 11.34 1.30
N SER A 270 23.13 10.56 2.06
CA SER A 270 23.34 10.39 3.49
C SER A 270 24.58 9.54 3.77
N SER A 271 25.36 9.96 4.76
CA SER A 271 26.46 9.17 5.31
C SER A 271 26.01 8.13 6.34
N ALA A 272 24.72 8.09 6.69
CA ALA A 272 24.19 7.14 7.66
C ALA A 272 24.06 5.73 7.04
N GLU A 273 24.54 4.71 7.74
CA GLU A 273 24.35 3.31 7.33
C GLU A 273 22.97 2.76 7.74
N GLN A 274 22.38 3.30 8.80
CA GLN A 274 21.07 2.92 9.30
C GLN A 274 20.32 4.15 9.78
N ILE A 275 19.03 4.19 9.48
CA ILE A 275 18.12 5.23 9.95
C ILE A 275 16.92 4.53 10.58
N ASP A 276 16.64 4.85 11.84
CA ASP A 276 15.47 4.37 12.56
C ASP A 276 14.73 5.55 13.18
N LEU A 277 13.45 5.70 12.82
CA LEU A 277 12.59 6.81 13.22
C LEU A 277 11.28 6.27 13.83
N PRO A 278 11.34 5.60 15.00
CA PRO A 278 10.21 4.84 15.55
C PRO A 278 9.04 5.74 16.00
N LEU A 279 9.31 6.99 16.36
CA LEU A 279 8.27 7.94 16.79
C LEU A 279 7.63 8.70 15.63
N LEU A 280 8.23 8.69 14.43
CA LEU A 280 7.73 9.45 13.30
C LEU A 280 6.46 8.80 12.75
N LYS A 281 5.30 9.42 13.02
CA LYS A 281 3.97 8.93 12.65
C LYS A 281 3.50 9.41 11.28
N THR A 282 3.76 10.68 10.93
CA THR A 282 3.25 11.23 9.67
C THR A 282 4.26 12.08 8.92
N VAL A 283 4.24 11.96 7.60
CA VAL A 283 4.97 12.84 6.66
C VAL A 283 4.06 13.26 5.51
N ARG A 284 4.38 14.38 4.84
CA ARG A 284 3.75 14.70 3.56
C ARG A 284 4.23 13.77 2.45
N GLY A 285 5.44 13.27 2.52
CA GLY A 285 6.01 12.32 1.58
C GLY A 285 7.38 11.86 2.07
N LEU A 286 7.82 10.69 1.59
CA LEU A 286 9.09 10.10 1.94
C LEU A 286 9.89 9.85 0.65
N VAL A 287 11.12 10.37 0.58
CA VAL A 287 12.04 10.14 -0.53
C VAL A 287 13.37 9.67 0.02
N ILE A 288 13.77 8.44 -0.31
CA ILE A 288 15.05 7.83 0.04
C ILE A 288 15.81 7.61 -1.26
N GLN A 289 16.78 8.47 -1.54
CA GLN A 289 17.47 8.46 -2.83
C GLN A 289 18.98 8.64 -2.76
N ASN A 290 19.72 8.00 -3.66
CA ASN A 290 21.15 8.23 -3.84
C ASN A 290 21.98 8.07 -2.54
N ASN A 291 21.67 7.07 -1.71
CA ASN A 291 22.40 6.83 -0.47
C ASN A 291 23.36 5.63 -0.64
N PRO A 292 24.68 5.87 -0.85
CA PRO A 292 25.63 4.80 -1.15
C PRO A 292 25.93 3.89 0.05
N LEU A 293 25.71 4.36 1.28
CA LEU A 293 26.05 3.64 2.51
C LEU A 293 24.84 3.08 3.26
N LEU A 294 23.62 3.56 2.97
CA LEU A 294 22.41 3.18 3.70
C LEU A 294 22.09 1.71 3.47
N LYS A 295 22.02 0.94 4.55
CA LYS A 295 21.72 -0.51 4.59
C LYS A 295 20.31 -0.79 5.10
N ARG A 296 19.77 0.06 5.99
CA ARG A 296 18.43 -0.13 6.58
C ARG A 296 17.74 1.21 6.83
N PHE A 297 16.46 1.27 6.53
CA PHE A 297 15.55 2.33 6.95
C PHE A 297 14.36 1.73 7.68
N SER A 298 14.04 2.26 8.86
CA SER A 298 12.81 1.93 9.58
C SER A 298 12.13 3.20 10.09
N SER A 299 10.80 3.19 10.11
CA SER A 299 10.03 4.31 10.68
C SER A 299 8.68 3.86 11.27
N GLY A 300 8.20 4.62 12.25
CA GLY A 300 6.87 4.47 12.84
C GLY A 300 5.75 5.07 11.99
N LEU A 301 5.96 5.26 10.68
CA LEU A 301 5.03 5.99 9.82
C LEU A 301 3.70 5.23 9.70
N GLU A 302 2.62 5.89 10.09
CA GLU A 302 1.23 5.40 10.05
C GLU A 302 0.41 6.11 8.96
N TYR A 303 0.90 7.24 8.42
CA TYR A 303 0.21 7.97 7.36
C TYR A 303 1.19 8.77 6.48
N VAL A 304 1.03 8.62 5.17
CA VAL A 304 1.79 9.38 4.17
C VAL A 304 0.82 10.12 3.24
N ASN A 305 0.75 11.45 3.37
CA ASN A 305 -0.15 12.28 2.56
C ASN A 305 0.27 12.42 1.08
N GLY A 306 1.39 11.83 0.71
CA GLY A 306 1.97 11.87 -0.63
C GLY A 306 2.57 10.51 -0.95
N GLY A 307 3.68 10.49 -1.68
CA GLY A 307 4.32 9.24 -2.11
C GLY A 307 5.43 8.76 -1.18
N VAL A 308 5.77 7.48 -1.34
CA VAL A 308 6.99 6.84 -0.83
C VAL A 308 7.86 6.50 -2.04
N VAL A 309 9.05 7.09 -2.11
CA VAL A 309 9.99 6.89 -3.20
C VAL A 309 11.31 6.37 -2.63
N VAL A 310 11.75 5.21 -3.06
CA VAL A 310 13.01 4.57 -2.67
C VAL A 310 13.79 4.25 -3.93
N LEU A 311 14.81 5.06 -4.26
CA LEU A 311 15.52 4.96 -5.53
C LEU A 311 17.05 5.04 -5.40
N ASP A 312 17.80 4.25 -6.18
CA ASP A 312 19.26 4.35 -6.25
C ASP A 312 19.99 4.24 -4.89
N ASN A 313 19.63 3.23 -4.08
CA ASN A 313 20.34 2.92 -2.82
C ASN A 313 21.04 1.55 -2.94
N PRO A 314 22.31 1.49 -3.38
CA PRO A 314 22.97 0.25 -3.78
C PRO A 314 23.25 -0.73 -2.63
N LEU A 315 23.32 -0.24 -1.37
CA LEU A 315 23.55 -1.07 -0.19
C LEU A 315 22.30 -1.32 0.66
N LEU A 316 21.16 -0.71 0.32
CA LEU A 316 19.93 -0.79 1.08
C LEU A 316 19.36 -2.20 0.99
N LYS A 317 19.13 -2.84 2.13
CA LYS A 317 18.61 -4.21 2.25
C LYS A 317 17.18 -4.27 2.75
N TYR A 318 16.82 -3.36 3.66
CA TYR A 318 15.55 -3.40 4.38
C TYR A 318 14.94 -2.00 4.46
N VAL A 319 13.64 -1.92 4.15
CA VAL A 319 12.80 -0.74 4.38
C VAL A 319 11.56 -1.21 5.12
N ASP A 320 11.40 -0.75 6.36
CA ASP A 320 10.29 -1.13 7.24
C ASP A 320 9.46 0.08 7.62
N LEU A 321 8.19 0.09 7.24
CA LEU A 321 7.22 1.13 7.59
C LEU A 321 6.13 0.56 8.48
N ALA A 322 5.76 1.27 9.55
CA ALA A 322 4.74 0.82 10.48
C ALA A 322 3.34 0.70 9.86
N GLY A 323 3.01 1.48 8.84
CA GLY A 323 1.83 1.24 8.02
C GLY A 323 0.97 2.41 7.56
N GLY A 324 -0.25 2.05 7.19
CA GLY A 324 -1.37 2.95 6.92
C GLY A 324 -1.39 3.61 5.53
N PRO A 325 -2.42 4.43 5.22
CA PRO A 325 -2.72 4.87 3.86
C PRO A 325 -1.60 5.72 3.24
N ILE A 326 -1.29 5.43 1.97
CA ILE A 326 -0.38 6.24 1.13
C ILE A 326 -1.20 6.92 0.04
N LYS A 327 -1.27 8.25 0.08
CA LYS A 327 -2.08 9.04 -0.87
C LYS A 327 -1.41 9.31 -2.21
N GLY A 328 -0.11 9.09 -2.33
CA GLY A 328 0.65 9.23 -3.56
C GLY A 328 1.18 7.90 -4.08
N ASP A 329 2.26 7.98 -4.85
CA ASP A 329 2.89 6.83 -5.49
C ASP A 329 3.81 6.07 -4.53
N VAL A 330 3.92 4.77 -4.70
CA VAL A 330 4.95 3.92 -4.09
C VAL A 330 5.92 3.49 -5.18
N ILE A 331 7.12 4.05 -5.18
CA ILE A 331 8.14 3.82 -6.21
C ILE A 331 9.38 3.23 -5.54
N ILE A 332 9.74 2.00 -5.91
CA ILE A 332 10.89 1.27 -5.38
C ILE A 332 11.73 0.83 -6.58
N THR A 333 12.79 1.56 -6.86
CA THR A 333 13.52 1.40 -8.12
C THR A 333 15.04 1.40 -7.93
N ARG A 334 15.77 0.52 -8.62
CA ARG A 334 17.25 0.49 -8.62
C ARG A 334 17.88 0.36 -7.21
N ASN A 335 17.31 -0.48 -6.35
CA ASN A 335 17.91 -0.85 -5.06
C ASN A 335 18.44 -2.28 -5.13
N ALA A 336 19.62 -2.45 -5.73
CA ALA A 336 20.14 -3.77 -6.12
C ALA A 336 20.25 -4.80 -4.98
N ARG A 337 20.45 -4.35 -3.74
CA ARG A 337 20.56 -5.19 -2.53
C ARG A 337 19.30 -5.26 -1.69
N LEU A 338 18.20 -4.62 -2.11
CA LEU A 338 16.96 -4.62 -1.36
C LEU A 338 16.40 -6.04 -1.32
N VAL A 339 16.36 -6.64 -0.13
CA VAL A 339 15.81 -7.98 0.10
C VAL A 339 14.34 -7.87 0.47
N SER A 340 13.97 -6.82 1.19
CA SER A 340 12.60 -6.64 1.65
C SER A 340 12.22 -5.17 1.74
N PHE A 341 10.99 -4.90 1.31
CA PHE A 341 10.23 -3.71 1.62
C PHE A 341 8.98 -4.18 2.37
N SER A 342 8.73 -3.61 3.54
CA SER A 342 7.64 -3.98 4.44
C SER A 342 6.80 -2.75 4.79
N VAL A 343 5.48 -2.90 4.69
CA VAL A 343 4.51 -1.94 5.20
C VAL A 343 3.39 -2.70 5.90
N SER A 344 3.30 -2.59 7.22
CA SER A 344 2.19 -3.21 7.95
C SER A 344 0.89 -2.48 7.65
N ASP A 345 -0.26 -3.14 7.67
CA ASP A 345 -1.59 -2.51 7.59
C ASP A 345 -1.87 -1.50 6.43
N LEU A 346 -1.09 -1.56 5.34
CA LEU A 346 -1.32 -0.74 4.16
C LEU A 346 -2.46 -1.30 3.32
N THR A 347 -3.65 -0.71 3.42
CA THR A 347 -4.83 -1.14 2.65
C THR A 347 -4.97 -0.42 1.30
N ASP A 348 -4.64 0.87 1.25
CA ASP A 348 -4.94 1.75 0.14
C ASP A 348 -3.73 2.56 -0.31
N ILE A 349 -3.41 2.47 -1.60
CA ILE A 349 -2.45 3.32 -2.30
C ILE A 349 -3.22 4.11 -3.35
N SER A 350 -3.33 5.42 -3.21
CA SER A 350 -4.12 6.22 -4.17
C SER A 350 -3.36 6.48 -5.49
N GLY A 351 -2.04 6.38 -5.49
CA GLY A 351 -1.20 6.55 -6.67
C GLY A 351 -0.79 5.24 -7.36
N HIS A 352 0.32 5.32 -8.11
CA HIS A 352 0.94 4.21 -8.80
C HIS A 352 1.86 3.40 -7.86
N VAL A 353 2.00 2.11 -8.13
CA VAL A 353 3.00 1.25 -7.50
C VAL A 353 3.99 0.81 -8.58
N VAL A 354 5.28 1.11 -8.37
CA VAL A 354 6.37 0.75 -9.27
C VAL A 354 7.45 0.02 -8.48
N VAL A 355 7.72 -1.23 -8.83
CA VAL A 355 8.79 -2.07 -8.26
C VAL A 355 9.69 -2.52 -9.40
N GLU A 356 10.80 -1.81 -9.61
CA GLU A 356 11.66 -1.98 -10.77
C GLU A 356 13.15 -2.11 -10.42
N ASP A 357 13.90 -2.98 -11.10
CA ASP A 357 15.36 -3.08 -10.97
C ASP A 357 15.86 -3.34 -9.51
N ASN A 358 15.12 -4.12 -8.70
CA ASN A 358 15.55 -4.51 -7.35
C ASN A 358 16.07 -5.96 -7.38
N ALA A 359 17.33 -6.13 -7.78
CA ALA A 359 17.89 -7.45 -8.13
C ALA A 359 17.83 -8.52 -7.03
N SER A 360 17.88 -8.13 -5.76
CA SER A 360 17.83 -9.04 -4.59
C SER A 360 16.43 -9.20 -3.99
N LEU A 361 15.42 -8.48 -4.51
CA LEU A 361 14.06 -8.54 -3.97
C LEU A 361 13.43 -9.87 -4.36
N THR A 362 13.05 -10.65 -3.35
CA THR A 362 12.57 -12.02 -3.55
C THR A 362 11.06 -12.10 -3.73
N GLU A 363 10.32 -11.16 -3.14
CA GLU A 363 8.86 -11.20 -3.03
C GLU A 363 8.26 -9.79 -2.85
N LEU A 364 6.94 -9.65 -3.02
CA LEU A 364 6.19 -8.40 -2.78
C LEU A 364 5.34 -8.47 -1.49
N TRP A 365 5.81 -9.21 -0.48
CA TRP A 365 5.06 -9.45 0.76
C TRP A 365 4.71 -8.16 1.52
N GLY A 366 5.52 -7.10 1.41
CA GLY A 366 5.19 -5.79 2.00
C GLY A 366 3.96 -5.11 1.41
N LEU A 367 3.43 -5.61 0.29
CA LEU A 367 2.18 -5.16 -0.34
C LEU A 367 1.02 -6.15 -0.15
N ALA A 368 1.19 -7.13 0.72
CA ALA A 368 0.20 -8.14 1.07
C ALA A 368 -1.17 -7.60 1.46
N SER A 369 -1.16 -6.56 2.31
CA SER A 369 -2.39 -5.97 2.85
C SER A 369 -3.09 -5.03 1.88
N VAL A 370 -2.41 -4.65 0.78
CA VAL A 370 -2.93 -3.69 -0.19
C VAL A 370 -4.15 -4.28 -0.86
N ARG A 371 -5.30 -3.61 -0.76
CA ARG A 371 -6.56 -3.98 -1.40
C ARG A 371 -6.83 -3.13 -2.63
N HIS A 372 -6.44 -1.85 -2.59
CA HIS A 372 -6.77 -0.89 -3.63
C HIS A 372 -5.52 -0.12 -4.09
N ILE A 373 -5.29 -0.11 -5.40
CA ILE A 373 -4.29 0.73 -6.08
C ILE A 373 -5.06 1.66 -7.03
N GLY A 374 -4.96 2.97 -6.78
CA GLY A 374 -5.64 4.00 -7.57
C GLY A 374 -4.98 4.27 -8.93
N GLY A 375 -3.71 3.91 -9.09
CA GLY A 375 -2.97 4.02 -10.34
C GLY A 375 -2.62 2.66 -10.97
N ASN A 376 -1.43 2.61 -11.58
CA ASN A 376 -0.87 1.42 -12.22
C ASN A 376 -0.08 0.58 -11.20
N LEU A 377 0.00 -0.73 -11.41
CA LEU A 377 0.97 -1.59 -10.74
C LEU A 377 2.00 -2.08 -11.77
N THR A 378 3.26 -1.72 -11.58
CA THR A 378 4.38 -2.13 -12.44
C THR A 378 5.40 -2.92 -11.62
N VAL A 379 5.69 -4.15 -12.04
CA VAL A 379 6.67 -5.05 -11.43
C VAL A 379 7.63 -5.50 -12.54
N LYS A 380 8.85 -4.96 -12.54
CA LYS A 380 9.77 -5.13 -13.68
C LYS A 380 11.21 -5.39 -13.27
N ASN A 381 11.94 -6.23 -14.01
CA ASN A 381 13.39 -6.40 -13.84
C ASN A 381 13.85 -6.77 -12.42
N ASN A 382 13.05 -7.48 -11.64
CA ASN A 382 13.44 -7.93 -10.30
C ASN A 382 14.04 -9.34 -10.41
N ALA A 383 15.37 -9.42 -10.52
CA ALA A 383 16.09 -10.63 -10.92
C ALA A 383 15.88 -11.84 -9.99
N SER A 384 15.65 -11.63 -8.69
CA SER A 384 15.44 -12.70 -7.71
C SER A 384 13.98 -12.88 -7.28
N LEU A 385 13.06 -12.12 -7.89
CA LEU A 385 11.64 -12.16 -7.56
C LEU A 385 11.04 -13.47 -8.06
N HIS A 386 10.69 -14.37 -7.15
CA HIS A 386 10.21 -15.71 -7.52
C HIS A 386 8.70 -15.89 -7.31
N HIS A 387 8.07 -15.04 -6.50
CA HIS A 387 6.61 -15.00 -6.38
C HIS A 387 6.08 -13.63 -5.93
N SER A 388 4.80 -13.35 -6.19
CA SER A 388 4.13 -12.16 -5.63
C SER A 388 4.12 -12.17 -4.10
N GLY A 389 4.15 -13.36 -3.47
CA GLY A 389 4.12 -13.53 -2.00
C GLY A 389 2.72 -13.46 -1.39
N TRP A 390 1.71 -13.07 -2.17
CA TRP A 390 0.35 -12.88 -1.68
C TRP A 390 -0.44 -14.19 -1.54
N ALA A 391 -0.11 -15.22 -2.33
CA ALA A 391 -0.72 -16.54 -2.20
C ALA A 391 -0.37 -17.22 -0.87
N SER A 392 0.88 -17.07 -0.39
CA SER A 392 1.42 -17.71 0.82
C SER A 392 0.74 -17.27 2.13
N ILE A 393 -0.05 -16.19 2.09
CA ILE A 393 -0.71 -15.57 3.25
C ILE A 393 -2.22 -15.48 3.04
N GLY A 394 -2.82 -16.60 2.61
CA GLY A 394 -4.27 -16.75 2.51
C GLY A 394 -4.88 -16.00 1.32
N PHE A 395 -4.17 -15.95 0.18
CA PHE A 395 -4.60 -15.25 -1.02
C PHE A 395 -4.92 -13.77 -0.76
N SER A 396 -3.89 -13.01 -0.40
CA SER A 396 -3.99 -11.57 -0.17
C SER A 396 -3.64 -10.76 -1.43
N GLY A 397 -3.28 -9.50 -1.28
CA GLY A 397 -2.91 -8.60 -2.37
C GLY A 397 -4.07 -7.83 -2.99
N PRO A 398 -3.79 -7.04 -4.05
CA PRO A 398 -4.73 -6.08 -4.61
C PRO A 398 -5.99 -6.73 -5.17
N ARG A 399 -7.15 -6.22 -4.74
CA ARG A 399 -8.47 -6.58 -5.27
C ARG A 399 -8.88 -5.67 -6.43
N SER A 400 -8.42 -4.42 -6.42
CA SER A 400 -8.65 -3.47 -7.52
C SER A 400 -7.39 -2.69 -7.89
N ILE A 401 -7.14 -2.57 -9.19
CA ILE A 401 -6.13 -1.68 -9.78
C ILE A 401 -6.88 -0.78 -10.77
N LEU A 402 -7.00 0.51 -10.49
CA LEU A 402 -7.75 1.43 -11.37
C LEU A 402 -6.96 1.85 -12.61
N GLY A 403 -5.68 1.49 -12.70
CA GLY A 403 -4.84 1.60 -13.89
C GLY A 403 -4.49 0.26 -14.53
N GLN A 404 -3.31 0.19 -15.14
CA GLN A 404 -2.75 -1.00 -15.78
C GLN A 404 -1.92 -1.85 -14.82
N LEU A 405 -2.00 -3.18 -14.98
CA LEU A 405 -1.08 -4.15 -14.37
C LEU A 405 0.01 -4.51 -15.40
N THR A 406 1.28 -4.34 -15.02
CA THR A 406 2.44 -4.63 -15.86
C THR A 406 3.45 -5.49 -15.09
N VAL A 407 3.68 -6.72 -15.54
CA VAL A 407 4.64 -7.67 -14.94
C VAL A 407 5.62 -8.11 -16.02
N LEU A 408 6.84 -7.56 -15.98
CA LEU A 408 7.80 -7.66 -17.09
C LEU A 408 9.18 -8.14 -16.64
N GLN A 409 9.80 -9.05 -17.39
CA GLN A 409 11.24 -9.30 -17.27
C GLN A 409 11.68 -9.69 -15.84
N ASN A 410 10.89 -10.52 -15.14
CA ASN A 410 11.27 -11.09 -13.84
C ASN A 410 11.68 -12.55 -14.06
N PRO A 411 12.98 -12.85 -14.28
CA PRO A 411 13.45 -14.15 -14.78
C PRO A 411 13.23 -15.32 -13.83
N GLU A 412 13.11 -15.06 -12.52
CA GLU A 412 12.91 -16.08 -11.50
C GLU A 412 11.43 -16.25 -11.09
N LEU A 413 10.52 -15.42 -11.62
CA LEU A 413 9.11 -15.38 -11.20
C LEU A 413 8.39 -16.66 -11.64
N ALA A 414 8.04 -17.51 -10.68
CA ALA A 414 7.33 -18.77 -10.91
C ALA A 414 5.81 -18.63 -10.78
N GLU A 415 5.33 -17.78 -9.86
CA GLU A 415 3.90 -17.54 -9.64
C GLU A 415 3.60 -16.04 -9.48
N PHE A 416 2.61 -15.56 -10.23
CA PHE A 416 1.99 -14.27 -9.97
C PHE A 416 0.50 -14.47 -9.65
N ALA A 417 0.17 -14.42 -8.35
CA ALA A 417 -1.18 -14.59 -7.84
C ALA A 417 -1.67 -13.35 -7.09
N THR A 418 -2.90 -12.93 -7.37
CA THR A 418 -3.57 -11.77 -6.77
C THR A 418 -5.08 -11.97 -6.62
N GLN A 419 -5.74 -11.18 -5.76
CA GLN A 419 -7.20 -11.15 -5.59
C GLN A 419 -7.92 -10.23 -6.59
N LEU A 420 -7.27 -9.95 -7.71
CA LEU A 420 -7.69 -8.90 -8.62
C LEU A 420 -9.03 -9.25 -9.27
N ALA A 421 -10.03 -8.42 -9.00
CA ALA A 421 -11.40 -8.54 -9.49
C ALA A 421 -11.87 -7.31 -10.28
N VAL A 422 -11.20 -6.16 -10.09
CA VAL A 422 -11.53 -4.89 -10.75
C VAL A 422 -10.29 -4.29 -11.38
N MET A 423 -10.40 -3.94 -12.66
CA MET A 423 -9.36 -3.27 -13.45
C MET A 423 -9.92 -2.00 -14.07
N GLY A 424 -9.15 -0.91 -14.04
CA GLY A 424 -9.44 0.29 -14.84
C GLY A 424 -8.62 0.39 -16.14
N GLY A 425 -7.57 -0.43 -16.30
CA GLY A 425 -6.75 -0.52 -17.50
C GLY A 425 -6.58 -1.96 -18.02
N GLY A 426 -5.44 -2.23 -18.67
CA GLY A 426 -5.09 -3.54 -19.21
C GLY A 426 -4.22 -4.39 -18.27
N ILE A 427 -3.93 -5.62 -18.71
CA ILE A 427 -2.97 -6.53 -18.08
C ILE A 427 -1.89 -6.83 -19.10
N THR A 428 -0.62 -6.62 -18.74
CA THR A 428 0.54 -7.01 -19.53
C THR A 428 1.46 -7.87 -18.69
N VAL A 429 1.65 -9.14 -19.06
CA VAL A 429 2.59 -10.07 -18.43
C VAL A 429 3.52 -10.58 -19.50
N GLN A 430 4.77 -10.16 -19.47
CA GLN A 430 5.69 -10.47 -20.55
C GLN A 430 7.13 -10.76 -20.09
N ASP A 431 7.78 -11.68 -20.82
CA ASP A 431 9.19 -12.03 -20.63
C ASP A 431 9.52 -12.52 -19.21
N ASN A 432 8.64 -13.33 -18.61
CA ASN A 432 8.89 -14.00 -17.32
C ASN A 432 9.13 -15.50 -17.59
N PRO A 433 10.35 -15.92 -17.97
CA PRO A 433 10.64 -17.25 -18.51
C PRO A 433 10.36 -18.42 -17.58
N LYS A 434 10.26 -18.20 -16.27
CA LYS A 434 9.93 -19.23 -15.27
C LYS A 434 8.47 -19.20 -14.80
N LEU A 435 7.63 -18.31 -15.33
CA LEU A 435 6.26 -18.14 -14.87
C LEU A 435 5.41 -19.34 -15.26
N GLU A 436 5.09 -20.18 -14.29
CA GLU A 436 4.25 -21.38 -14.44
C GLU A 436 2.77 -21.07 -14.25
N HIS A 437 2.47 -20.09 -13.39
CA HIS A 437 1.12 -19.78 -12.91
C HIS A 437 0.82 -18.28 -12.94
N PHE A 438 -0.27 -17.92 -13.63
CA PHE A 438 -0.86 -16.58 -13.52
C PHE A 438 -2.29 -16.68 -13.00
N ARG A 439 -2.54 -16.09 -11.84
CA ARG A 439 -3.80 -16.20 -11.11
C ARG A 439 -4.37 -14.84 -10.73
N VAL A 440 -5.60 -14.60 -11.16
CA VAL A 440 -6.46 -13.48 -10.76
C VAL A 440 -7.75 -14.04 -10.15
N HIS A 441 -8.70 -13.19 -9.73
CA HIS A 441 -9.92 -13.68 -9.09
C HIS A 441 -11.19 -13.01 -9.65
N GLY A 442 -11.83 -13.67 -10.61
CA GLY A 442 -13.19 -13.31 -11.04
C GLY A 442 -13.28 -12.04 -11.87
N LEU A 443 -12.28 -11.80 -12.75
CA LEU A 443 -12.33 -10.70 -13.71
C LEU A 443 -13.47 -10.95 -14.71
N THR A 444 -14.35 -9.97 -14.88
CA THR A 444 -15.50 -10.05 -15.80
C THR A 444 -15.36 -9.17 -17.03
N SER A 445 -14.65 -8.05 -16.91
CA SER A 445 -14.38 -7.10 -17.98
C SER A 445 -12.99 -6.49 -17.80
N LEU A 446 -12.29 -6.27 -18.91
CA LEU A 446 -11.01 -5.58 -18.95
C LEU A 446 -11.13 -4.34 -19.86
N PRO A 447 -11.05 -3.11 -19.32
CA PRO A 447 -11.12 -1.89 -20.13
C PRO A 447 -9.93 -1.70 -21.08
N GLY A 448 -8.78 -2.30 -20.78
CA GLY A 448 -7.61 -2.29 -21.66
C GLY A 448 -7.41 -3.61 -22.42
N SER A 449 -6.17 -3.82 -22.86
CA SER A 449 -5.72 -5.05 -23.51
C SER A 449 -5.30 -6.12 -22.49
N LEU A 450 -5.48 -7.39 -22.85
CA LEU A 450 -4.84 -8.52 -22.17
C LEU A 450 -3.67 -8.99 -23.03
N VAL A 451 -2.45 -8.74 -22.58
CA VAL A 451 -1.21 -9.09 -23.28
C VAL A 451 -0.42 -10.06 -22.42
N LEU A 452 -0.30 -11.31 -22.88
CA LEU A 452 0.51 -12.35 -22.27
C LEU A 452 1.52 -12.84 -23.32
N ARG A 453 2.81 -12.53 -23.16
CA ARG A 453 3.83 -12.80 -24.18
C ARG A 453 5.15 -13.30 -23.60
N GLY A 454 5.80 -14.29 -24.21
CA GLY A 454 7.16 -14.68 -23.80
C GLY A 454 7.21 -15.27 -22.38
N ASN A 455 6.19 -16.06 -22.02
CA ASN A 455 6.14 -16.83 -20.78
C ASN A 455 6.10 -18.33 -21.13
N PRO A 456 7.20 -18.91 -21.66
CA PRO A 456 7.20 -20.22 -22.32
C PRO A 456 6.69 -21.37 -21.44
N VAL A 457 7.01 -21.36 -20.15
CA VAL A 457 6.62 -22.44 -19.20
C VAL A 457 5.24 -22.25 -18.58
N LEU A 458 4.52 -21.18 -18.93
CA LEU A 458 3.18 -20.92 -18.42
C LEU A 458 2.25 -22.02 -18.93
N TYR A 459 1.68 -22.79 -18.00
CA TYR A 459 0.74 -23.86 -18.33
C TYR A 459 -0.64 -23.67 -17.70
N TRP A 460 -0.79 -22.72 -16.76
CA TRP A 460 -2.07 -22.49 -16.10
C TRP A 460 -2.41 -21.00 -15.95
N LEU A 461 -3.52 -20.62 -16.59
CA LEU A 461 -4.24 -19.37 -16.36
C LEU A 461 -5.45 -19.66 -15.47
N GLN A 462 -5.54 -18.97 -14.33
CA GLN A 462 -6.66 -19.12 -13.40
C GLN A 462 -7.34 -17.76 -13.13
N GLY A 463 -8.66 -17.76 -13.05
CA GLY A 463 -9.47 -16.60 -12.69
C GLY A 463 -9.92 -15.74 -13.87
N LEU A 464 -9.60 -16.17 -15.11
CA LEU A 464 -10.05 -15.55 -16.35
C LEU A 464 -11.29 -16.23 -16.95
N GLU A 465 -11.80 -17.30 -16.32
CA GLU A 465 -12.93 -18.10 -16.79
C GLU A 465 -14.23 -17.29 -16.86
N THR A 466 -14.31 -16.21 -16.07
CA THR A 466 -15.45 -15.30 -16.00
C THR A 466 -15.31 -14.08 -16.91
N LEU A 467 -14.19 -13.93 -17.62
CA LEU A 467 -13.90 -12.75 -18.43
C LEU A 467 -14.78 -12.74 -19.68
N ARG A 468 -15.67 -11.75 -19.81
CA ARG A 468 -16.63 -11.64 -20.92
C ARG A 468 -16.22 -10.63 -21.98
N LEU A 469 -15.51 -9.58 -21.58
CA LEU A 469 -15.15 -8.47 -22.45
C LEU A 469 -13.68 -8.06 -22.23
N VAL A 470 -12.93 -7.98 -23.33
CA VAL A 470 -11.67 -7.25 -23.41
C VAL A 470 -11.91 -6.08 -24.36
N GLN A 471 -11.87 -4.84 -23.88
CA GLN A 471 -12.13 -3.68 -24.74
C GLN A 471 -10.95 -3.38 -25.68
N GLY A 472 -9.72 -3.67 -25.24
CA GLY A 472 -8.50 -3.56 -26.05
C GLY A 472 -8.19 -4.83 -26.86
N ASP A 473 -6.89 -5.07 -27.06
CA ASP A 473 -6.37 -6.25 -27.75
C ASP A 473 -6.32 -7.47 -26.80
N LEU A 474 -6.55 -8.66 -27.35
CA LEU A 474 -6.18 -9.93 -26.72
C LEU A 474 -4.93 -10.45 -27.45
N HIS A 475 -3.78 -10.43 -26.78
CA HIS A 475 -2.50 -10.86 -27.35
C HIS A 475 -1.90 -11.99 -26.52
N LEU A 476 -1.76 -13.16 -27.12
CA LEU A 476 -1.30 -14.39 -26.52
C LEU A 476 -0.15 -14.95 -27.35
N GLU A 477 1.08 -14.91 -26.83
CA GLU A 477 2.27 -15.26 -27.61
C GLU A 477 3.34 -16.05 -26.83
N GLY A 478 3.87 -17.09 -27.46
CA GLY A 478 5.07 -17.79 -26.99
C GLY A 478 4.82 -18.75 -25.82
N PHE A 479 3.69 -19.46 -25.79
CA PHE A 479 3.42 -20.49 -24.78
C PHE A 479 3.77 -21.89 -25.29
N GLN A 480 4.66 -22.58 -24.58
CA GLN A 480 5.10 -23.93 -24.95
C GLN A 480 4.36 -25.05 -24.20
N PHE A 481 3.74 -24.73 -23.05
CA PHE A 481 3.09 -25.72 -22.18
C PHE A 481 1.62 -25.41 -21.87
N LEU A 482 1.08 -24.26 -22.30
CA LEU A 482 -0.33 -23.91 -22.13
C LEU A 482 -1.18 -24.75 -23.07
N ASP A 483 -1.84 -25.80 -22.55
CA ASP A 483 -2.68 -26.70 -23.33
C ASP A 483 -4.16 -26.27 -23.37
N GLN A 484 -4.57 -25.40 -22.44
CA GLN A 484 -5.95 -24.92 -22.30
C GLN A 484 -6.01 -23.40 -22.05
N LEU A 485 -6.82 -22.69 -22.85
CA LEU A 485 -7.16 -21.28 -22.65
C LEU A 485 -8.49 -21.17 -21.94
N HIS A 486 -8.51 -21.09 -20.61
CA HIS A 486 -9.74 -20.99 -19.83
C HIS A 486 -10.41 -19.59 -19.93
N LEU A 487 -10.91 -19.27 -21.13
CA LEU A 487 -11.61 -18.03 -21.50
C LEU A 487 -13.08 -18.31 -21.87
N ASP A 488 -13.70 -19.26 -21.15
CA ASP A 488 -15.02 -19.87 -21.43
C ASP A 488 -16.18 -18.89 -21.54
N ALA A 489 -16.06 -17.73 -20.89
CA ALA A 489 -17.06 -16.68 -20.87
C ALA A 489 -16.80 -15.56 -21.89
N LEU A 490 -15.69 -15.57 -22.62
CA LEU A 490 -15.28 -14.45 -23.45
C LEU A 490 -16.23 -14.29 -24.65
N GLU A 491 -16.90 -13.15 -24.73
CA GLU A 491 -17.89 -12.82 -25.76
C GLU A 491 -17.37 -11.79 -26.75
N HIS A 492 -16.54 -10.85 -26.29
CA HIS A 492 -16.12 -9.70 -27.10
C HIS A 492 -14.64 -9.32 -26.87
N VAL A 493 -13.92 -9.12 -27.97
CA VAL A 493 -12.62 -8.44 -28.01
C VAL A 493 -12.80 -7.17 -28.84
N GLY A 494 -12.63 -5.99 -28.24
CA GLY A 494 -12.83 -4.71 -28.93
C GLY A 494 -11.70 -4.36 -29.90
N GLY A 495 -10.48 -4.80 -29.60
CA GLY A 495 -9.30 -4.71 -30.46
C GLY A 495 -9.09 -5.97 -31.29
N SER A 496 -7.83 -6.29 -31.57
CA SER A 496 -7.40 -7.49 -32.30
C SER A 496 -7.20 -8.67 -31.35
N PHE A 497 -7.50 -9.88 -31.83
CA PHE A 497 -7.11 -11.12 -31.18
C PHE A 497 -5.89 -11.70 -31.90
N ARG A 498 -4.73 -11.65 -31.24
CA ARG A 498 -3.46 -12.23 -31.70
C ARG A 498 -3.14 -13.48 -30.89
N PHE A 499 -2.98 -14.59 -31.58
CA PHE A 499 -2.58 -15.88 -31.04
C PHE A 499 -1.40 -16.39 -31.86
N ILE A 500 -0.20 -16.17 -31.34
CA ILE A 500 1.06 -16.26 -32.10
C ILE A 500 2.03 -17.21 -31.38
N ASP A 501 2.71 -18.11 -32.09
CA ASP A 501 3.80 -18.92 -31.51
C ASP A 501 3.37 -19.71 -30.26
N ASN A 502 2.17 -20.32 -30.29
CA ASN A 502 1.67 -21.15 -29.20
C ASN A 502 1.62 -22.61 -29.62
N ASP A 503 2.52 -23.41 -29.05
CA ASP A 503 2.82 -24.75 -29.54
C ASP A 503 1.99 -25.84 -28.89
N ALA A 504 1.42 -25.62 -27.71
CA ALA A 504 0.70 -26.67 -26.97
C ALA A 504 -0.81 -26.77 -27.28
N ILE A 505 -1.40 -25.76 -27.95
CA ILE A 505 -2.85 -25.67 -28.13
C ILE A 505 -3.29 -26.31 -29.45
N TYR A 506 -4.08 -27.39 -29.35
CA TYR A 506 -4.64 -28.09 -30.52
C TYR A 506 -5.85 -27.37 -31.16
N GLY A 507 -6.60 -26.62 -30.35
CA GLY A 507 -7.81 -25.91 -30.75
C GLY A 507 -8.26 -24.92 -29.69
N LEU A 508 -9.10 -23.95 -30.07
CA LEU A 508 -9.58 -22.90 -29.17
C LEU A 508 -10.97 -23.24 -28.60
N GLN A 509 -11.17 -24.47 -28.10
CA GLN A 509 -12.48 -24.97 -27.64
C GLN A 509 -13.10 -24.23 -26.45
N TYR A 510 -12.36 -23.34 -25.81
CA TYR A 510 -12.83 -22.52 -24.70
C TYR A 510 -13.20 -21.10 -25.13
N LEU A 511 -13.13 -20.80 -26.44
CA LEU A 511 -13.57 -19.52 -27.03
C LEU A 511 -14.89 -19.69 -27.82
N GLU A 512 -15.71 -20.67 -27.46
CA GLU A 512 -16.95 -20.99 -28.17
C GLU A 512 -18.00 -19.87 -28.06
N LYS A 513 -17.93 -19.03 -27.03
CA LYS A 513 -18.81 -17.87 -26.83
C LYS A 513 -18.34 -16.59 -27.51
N LEU A 514 -17.16 -16.58 -28.12
CA LEU A 514 -16.61 -15.37 -28.72
C LEU A 514 -17.43 -14.95 -29.95
N VAL A 515 -18.16 -13.84 -29.83
CA VAL A 515 -19.08 -13.33 -30.84
C VAL A 515 -18.41 -12.35 -31.79
N SER A 516 -17.52 -11.48 -31.28
CA SER A 516 -16.93 -10.41 -32.08
C SER A 516 -15.49 -10.08 -31.70
N ILE A 517 -14.70 -9.77 -32.73
CA ILE A 517 -13.38 -9.15 -32.65
C ILE A 517 -13.47 -7.82 -33.41
N GLY A 518 -13.24 -6.69 -32.76
CA GLY A 518 -13.34 -5.38 -33.42
C GLY A 518 -12.17 -5.11 -34.38
N GLY A 519 -11.03 -5.76 -34.16
CA GLY A 519 -9.82 -5.71 -34.99
C GLY A 519 -9.61 -6.99 -35.79
N TRP A 520 -8.37 -7.47 -35.83
CA TRP A 520 -7.99 -8.64 -36.63
C TRP A 520 -7.93 -9.90 -35.78
N LEU A 521 -8.38 -11.02 -36.35
CA LEU A 521 -8.06 -12.36 -35.86
C LEU A 521 -6.73 -12.78 -36.52
N VAL A 522 -5.67 -12.92 -35.72
CA VAL A 522 -4.33 -13.29 -36.19
C VAL A 522 -3.94 -14.60 -35.52
N LEU A 523 -3.88 -15.67 -36.31
CA LEU A 523 -3.41 -16.99 -35.91
C LEU A 523 -2.14 -17.29 -36.69
N THR A 524 -0.99 -17.14 -36.04
CA THR A 524 0.33 -17.21 -36.71
C THR A 524 1.28 -18.14 -35.96
N ASP A 525 2.03 -18.98 -36.67
CA ASP A 525 3.08 -19.83 -36.07
C ASP A 525 2.59 -20.77 -34.94
N ASN A 526 1.33 -21.27 -34.98
CA ASN A 526 0.84 -22.20 -33.95
C ASN A 526 1.01 -23.66 -34.42
N LEU A 527 2.02 -24.35 -33.88
CA LEU A 527 2.47 -25.65 -34.40
C LEU A 527 1.40 -26.76 -34.30
N LEU A 528 0.71 -26.88 -33.16
CA LEU A 528 -0.30 -27.93 -32.93
C LEU A 528 -1.72 -27.52 -33.28
N LEU A 529 -1.98 -26.25 -33.59
CA LEU A 529 -3.31 -25.77 -33.92
C LEU A 529 -3.82 -26.42 -35.20
N SER A 530 -4.83 -27.28 -35.06
CA SER A 530 -5.38 -28.06 -36.18
C SER A 530 -6.67 -27.47 -36.75
N ASN A 531 -7.43 -26.77 -35.90
CA ASN A 531 -8.72 -26.16 -36.18
C ASN A 531 -9.02 -25.08 -35.13
N PRO A 532 -9.33 -23.83 -35.51
CA PRO A 532 -9.68 -22.76 -34.58
C PRO A 532 -10.95 -23.04 -33.76
N ARG A 533 -11.97 -23.68 -34.35
CA ARG A 533 -13.23 -24.09 -33.67
C ARG A 533 -14.07 -22.97 -33.04
N PHE A 534 -14.02 -21.75 -33.55
CA PHE A 534 -14.98 -20.72 -33.11
C PHE A 534 -16.43 -21.15 -33.45
N LEU A 535 -17.36 -21.13 -32.48
CA LEU A 535 -18.74 -21.57 -32.76
C LEU A 535 -19.71 -20.42 -33.00
N THR A 536 -19.36 -19.22 -32.56
CA THR A 536 -20.28 -18.07 -32.53
C THR A 536 -19.69 -16.80 -33.12
N LEU A 537 -18.46 -16.84 -33.67
CA LEU A 537 -17.76 -15.64 -34.15
C LEU A 537 -18.41 -15.09 -35.42
N ARG A 538 -19.06 -13.92 -35.31
CA ARG A 538 -19.84 -13.29 -36.39
C ARG A 538 -19.16 -12.09 -37.03
N SER A 539 -18.19 -11.50 -36.34
CA SER A 539 -17.53 -10.27 -36.79
C SER A 539 -16.05 -10.26 -36.45
N ALA A 540 -15.24 -9.92 -37.46
CA ALA A 540 -13.83 -9.57 -37.38
C ALA A 540 -13.56 -8.55 -38.51
N ASN A 541 -12.63 -7.61 -38.32
CA ASN A 541 -12.23 -6.72 -39.43
C ASN A 541 -11.27 -7.43 -40.40
N GLY A 542 -10.48 -8.38 -39.92
CA GLY A 542 -9.56 -9.14 -40.76
C GLY A 542 -9.25 -10.50 -40.16
N VAL A 543 -8.84 -11.43 -41.02
CA VAL A 543 -8.40 -12.77 -40.66
C VAL A 543 -7.03 -13.01 -41.28
N VAL A 544 -6.05 -13.37 -40.44
CA VAL A 544 -4.71 -13.77 -40.83
C VAL A 544 -4.46 -15.18 -40.28
N LEU A 545 -4.25 -16.14 -41.17
CA LEU A 545 -3.90 -17.53 -40.87
C LEU A 545 -2.54 -17.81 -41.52
N GLU A 546 -1.47 -17.78 -40.74
CA GLU A 546 -0.12 -17.85 -41.29
C GLU A 546 0.76 -18.88 -40.59
N ARG A 547 1.48 -19.71 -41.34
CA ARG A 547 2.48 -20.65 -40.79
C ARG A 547 1.95 -21.60 -39.69
N ASN A 548 0.68 -21.98 -39.73
CA ASN A 548 0.12 -22.97 -38.79
C ASN A 548 0.30 -24.39 -39.36
N ALA A 549 1.37 -25.07 -38.95
CA ALA A 549 1.83 -26.31 -39.58
C ALA A 549 0.82 -27.47 -39.57
N ASN A 550 -0.02 -27.55 -38.54
CA ASN A 550 -1.04 -28.59 -38.40
C ASN A 550 -2.46 -28.15 -38.77
N LEU A 551 -2.66 -26.89 -39.17
CA LEU A 551 -3.98 -26.38 -39.52
C LEU A 551 -4.49 -27.10 -40.77
N THR A 552 -5.49 -27.95 -40.59
CA THR A 552 -6.12 -28.71 -41.68
C THR A 552 -7.39 -28.03 -42.20
N TYR A 553 -8.01 -27.23 -41.35
CA TYR A 553 -9.32 -26.64 -41.60
C TYR A 553 -9.47 -25.31 -40.85
N ALA A 554 -9.88 -24.25 -41.56
CA ALA A 554 -10.23 -22.94 -40.98
C ALA A 554 -11.63 -22.96 -40.33
N GLY A 555 -11.92 -23.99 -39.53
CA GLY A 555 -13.23 -24.24 -38.97
C GLY A 555 -13.69 -23.19 -37.97
N GLY A 556 -15.00 -22.94 -37.98
CA GLY A 556 -15.63 -22.03 -37.04
C GLY A 556 -15.71 -20.56 -37.48
N LEU A 557 -15.20 -20.24 -38.67
CA LEU A 557 -15.25 -18.89 -39.23
C LEU A 557 -16.47 -18.67 -40.14
N SER A 558 -17.43 -19.60 -40.14
CA SER A 558 -18.50 -19.66 -41.16
C SER A 558 -19.57 -18.61 -40.96
N ASP A 559 -19.63 -17.96 -39.81
CA ASP A 559 -20.58 -16.88 -39.55
C ASP A 559 -20.05 -15.51 -39.97
N LEU A 560 -18.78 -15.41 -40.38
CA LEU A 560 -18.19 -14.20 -40.93
C LEU A 560 -18.75 -13.88 -42.32
N ARG A 561 -19.24 -12.65 -42.51
CA ARG A 561 -19.83 -12.19 -43.77
C ARG A 561 -19.03 -11.13 -44.50
N SER A 562 -18.26 -10.32 -43.78
CA SER A 562 -17.47 -9.22 -44.34
C SER A 562 -16.13 -9.13 -43.65
N LEU A 563 -15.07 -8.97 -44.43
CA LEU A 563 -13.71 -8.68 -43.98
C LEU A 563 -13.14 -7.49 -44.76
N LEU A 564 -12.19 -6.77 -44.16
CA LEU A 564 -11.29 -5.88 -44.89
C LEU A 564 -10.10 -6.69 -45.43
N TRP A 565 -9.62 -7.67 -44.67
CA TRP A 565 -8.42 -8.42 -45.01
C TRP A 565 -8.60 -9.91 -44.73
N LEU A 566 -8.35 -10.74 -45.74
CA LEU A 566 -8.22 -12.19 -45.58
C LEU A 566 -6.84 -12.60 -46.09
N GLU A 567 -6.01 -13.10 -45.19
CA GLU A 567 -4.68 -13.62 -45.49
C GLU A 567 -4.53 -15.05 -44.98
N VAL A 568 -4.22 -15.96 -45.90
CA VAL A 568 -4.03 -17.38 -45.60
C VAL A 568 -2.73 -17.83 -46.27
N ASN A 569 -1.64 -17.83 -45.49
CA ASN A 569 -0.31 -18.07 -46.02
C ASN A 569 0.40 -19.24 -45.35
N ASP A 570 1.12 -20.03 -46.13
CA ASP A 570 2.11 -20.98 -45.61
C ASP A 570 1.52 -21.97 -44.58
N ASN A 571 0.28 -22.42 -44.77
CA ASN A 571 -0.34 -23.46 -43.94
C ASN A 571 -0.25 -24.81 -44.67
N PRO A 572 0.78 -25.64 -44.39
CA PRO A 572 1.14 -26.78 -45.24
C PRO A 572 0.10 -27.91 -45.28
N LYS A 573 -0.80 -28.00 -44.30
CA LYS A 573 -1.83 -29.05 -44.23
C LYS A 573 -3.26 -28.57 -44.52
N LEU A 574 -3.43 -27.27 -44.79
CA LEU A 574 -4.75 -26.69 -45.01
C LEU A 574 -5.27 -27.11 -46.38
N SER A 575 -6.33 -27.91 -46.41
CA SER A 575 -6.84 -28.51 -47.64
C SER A 575 -8.01 -27.77 -48.28
N GLN A 576 -8.73 -26.96 -47.49
CA GLN A 576 -9.93 -26.24 -47.93
C GLN A 576 -10.23 -25.01 -47.08
N LEU A 577 -10.87 -23.98 -47.66
CA LEU A 577 -11.34 -22.78 -46.94
C LEU A 577 -12.86 -22.75 -46.72
N ARG A 578 -13.55 -23.90 -46.79
CA ARG A 578 -15.00 -24.00 -46.54
C ARG A 578 -15.48 -23.38 -45.22
N GLY A 579 -14.59 -23.26 -44.23
CA GLY A 579 -14.87 -22.53 -43.01
C GLY A 579 -15.21 -21.05 -43.21
N LEU A 580 -14.97 -20.49 -44.40
CA LEU A 580 -15.29 -19.11 -44.80
C LEU A 580 -16.37 -19.06 -45.89
N SER A 581 -17.15 -20.13 -46.11
CA SER A 581 -18.06 -20.24 -47.26
C SER A 581 -19.17 -19.20 -47.33
N ASN A 582 -19.52 -18.56 -46.21
CA ASN A 582 -20.55 -17.51 -46.14
C ASN A 582 -19.98 -16.09 -46.24
N LEU A 583 -18.66 -15.95 -46.44
CA LEU A 583 -18.01 -14.66 -46.63
C LEU A 583 -18.50 -14.03 -47.94
N VAL A 584 -19.13 -12.86 -47.85
CA VAL A 584 -19.74 -12.14 -48.97
C VAL A 584 -18.78 -11.08 -49.51
N THR A 585 -18.08 -10.38 -48.63
CA THR A 585 -17.19 -9.27 -49.01
C THR A 585 -15.84 -9.39 -48.33
N ALA A 586 -14.76 -9.16 -49.07
CA ALA A 586 -13.39 -9.08 -48.55
C ALA A 586 -12.58 -8.09 -49.39
N TYR A 587 -12.15 -6.95 -48.86
CA TYR A 587 -11.42 -5.95 -49.67
C TYR A 587 -10.14 -6.55 -50.26
N THR A 588 -9.31 -7.20 -49.43
CA THR A 588 -8.14 -7.95 -49.90
C THR A 588 -8.27 -9.42 -49.55
N VAL A 589 -7.96 -10.29 -50.52
CA VAL A 589 -7.84 -11.73 -50.37
C VAL A 589 -6.47 -12.16 -50.86
N LYS A 590 -5.64 -12.65 -49.94
CA LYS A 590 -4.31 -13.20 -50.21
C LYS A 590 -4.25 -14.64 -49.72
N VAL A 591 -4.13 -15.59 -50.63
CA VAL A 591 -3.98 -17.01 -50.32
C VAL A 591 -2.72 -17.51 -51.01
N SER A 592 -1.68 -17.81 -50.23
CA SER A 592 -0.40 -18.19 -50.81
C SER A 592 0.36 -19.27 -50.07
N GLY A 593 1.11 -20.10 -50.78
CA GLY A 593 1.98 -21.09 -50.13
C GLY A 593 1.24 -22.18 -49.35
N ASN A 594 -0.01 -22.51 -49.70
CA ASN A 594 -0.76 -23.60 -49.06
C ASN A 594 -0.74 -24.83 -49.99
N PRO A 595 0.28 -25.72 -49.91
CA PRO A 595 0.50 -26.78 -50.89
C PRO A 595 -0.60 -27.83 -50.93
N GLU A 596 -1.31 -28.07 -49.82
CA GLU A 596 -2.40 -29.05 -49.72
C GLU A 596 -3.77 -28.48 -50.09
N LEU A 597 -3.88 -27.17 -50.30
CA LEU A 597 -5.14 -26.49 -50.59
C LEU A 597 -5.67 -26.92 -51.96
N ALA A 598 -6.79 -27.65 -51.98
CA ALA A 598 -7.40 -28.19 -53.20
C ALA A 598 -8.67 -27.45 -53.60
N SER A 599 -9.37 -26.80 -52.66
CA SER A 599 -10.56 -25.99 -52.92
C SER A 599 -10.57 -24.68 -52.11
N LEU A 600 -11.12 -23.62 -52.70
CA LEU A 600 -11.37 -22.36 -52.01
C LEU A 600 -12.72 -22.34 -51.30
N ASP A 601 -13.77 -22.96 -51.87
CA ASP A 601 -15.12 -22.99 -51.27
C ASP A 601 -15.70 -21.60 -50.89
N LEU A 602 -15.26 -20.52 -51.57
CA LEU A 602 -15.70 -19.14 -51.34
C LEU A 602 -16.86 -18.74 -52.27
N SER A 603 -17.91 -19.56 -52.35
CA SER A 603 -18.99 -19.38 -53.33
C SER A 603 -19.88 -18.15 -53.06
N ALA A 604 -19.94 -17.66 -51.81
CA ALA A 604 -20.72 -16.47 -51.47
C ALA A 604 -19.99 -15.15 -51.76
N LEU A 605 -18.67 -15.20 -52.02
CA LEU A 605 -17.82 -14.03 -52.10
C LEU A 605 -18.05 -13.24 -53.39
N SER A 606 -18.66 -12.07 -53.31
CA SER A 606 -19.05 -11.28 -54.48
C SER A 606 -18.26 -9.97 -54.65
N TRP A 607 -17.63 -9.48 -53.58
CA TRP A 607 -16.86 -8.23 -53.60
C TRP A 607 -15.43 -8.45 -53.10
N VAL A 608 -14.46 -8.24 -53.99
CA VAL A 608 -13.01 -8.24 -53.71
C VAL A 608 -12.31 -7.18 -54.55
N GLU A 609 -11.48 -6.34 -53.94
CA GLU A 609 -10.71 -5.30 -54.62
C GLU A 609 -9.31 -5.79 -55.04
N SER A 610 -8.66 -6.58 -54.18
CA SER A 610 -7.34 -7.17 -54.45
C SER A 610 -7.34 -8.67 -54.22
N LEU A 611 -7.05 -9.45 -55.26
CA LEU A 611 -7.04 -10.92 -55.23
C LEU A 611 -5.66 -11.50 -55.58
N THR A 612 -4.99 -12.10 -54.61
CA THR A 612 -3.71 -12.79 -54.79
C THR A 612 -3.87 -14.28 -54.44
N LEU A 613 -3.69 -15.15 -55.42
CA LEU A 613 -3.77 -16.62 -55.28
C LEU A 613 -2.51 -17.24 -55.86
N THR A 614 -1.48 -17.47 -55.03
CA THR A 614 -0.15 -17.85 -55.54
C THR A 614 0.48 -19.03 -54.82
N ASN A 615 1.16 -19.91 -55.54
CA ASN A 615 1.92 -21.03 -54.95
C ASN A 615 1.06 -22.00 -54.11
N ASN A 616 -0.18 -22.26 -54.53
CA ASN A 616 -1.04 -23.28 -53.91
C ASN A 616 -1.04 -24.52 -54.82
N THR A 617 -0.08 -25.43 -54.61
CA THR A 617 0.29 -26.46 -55.60
C THR A 617 -0.77 -27.52 -55.90
N LYS A 618 -1.80 -27.66 -55.05
CA LYS A 618 -2.96 -28.54 -55.31
C LYS A 618 -4.22 -27.81 -55.74
N LEU A 619 -4.22 -26.47 -55.74
CA LEU A 619 -5.39 -25.67 -56.11
C LEU A 619 -5.44 -25.57 -57.64
N PRO A 620 -6.49 -26.07 -58.32
CA PRO A 620 -6.65 -25.87 -59.75
C PRO A 620 -6.68 -24.37 -60.14
N THR A 621 -5.85 -23.95 -61.09
CA THR A 621 -5.86 -22.59 -61.65
C THR A 621 -7.23 -22.23 -62.22
N CYS A 622 -7.97 -23.20 -62.77
CA CYS A 622 -9.32 -22.98 -63.26
C CYS A 622 -10.31 -22.57 -62.15
N LEU A 623 -10.19 -23.10 -60.93
CA LEU A 623 -11.02 -22.68 -59.77
C LEU A 623 -10.61 -21.28 -59.30
N ALA A 624 -9.32 -20.96 -59.29
CA ALA A 624 -8.83 -19.61 -59.01
C ALA A 624 -9.35 -18.58 -60.03
N MET A 625 -9.38 -18.94 -61.31
CA MET A 625 -9.94 -18.11 -62.39
C MET A 625 -11.48 -17.99 -62.31
N ALA A 626 -12.17 -19.03 -61.85
CA ALA A 626 -13.60 -18.98 -61.59
C ALA A 626 -13.91 -17.96 -60.48
N LEU A 627 -13.16 -17.98 -59.38
CA LEU A 627 -13.31 -16.97 -58.33
C LEU A 627 -12.99 -15.55 -58.82
N ARG A 628 -11.90 -15.38 -59.59
CA ARG A 628 -11.60 -14.08 -60.23
C ARG A 628 -12.78 -13.56 -61.06
N THR A 629 -13.43 -14.44 -61.82
CA THR A 629 -14.60 -14.09 -62.64
C THR A 629 -15.80 -13.73 -61.77
N GLN A 630 -16.04 -14.49 -60.70
CA GLN A 630 -17.11 -14.26 -59.73
C GLN A 630 -17.05 -12.84 -59.11
N VAL A 631 -15.84 -12.33 -58.83
CA VAL A 631 -15.64 -11.01 -58.20
C VAL A 631 -15.24 -9.91 -59.19
N ALA A 632 -15.28 -10.18 -60.50
CA ALA A 632 -14.68 -9.32 -61.52
C ALA A 632 -15.25 -7.90 -61.60
N ALA A 633 -16.51 -7.70 -61.21
CA ALA A 633 -17.16 -6.39 -61.23
C ALA A 633 -16.45 -5.35 -60.35
N HIS A 634 -15.63 -5.82 -59.41
CA HIS A 634 -15.19 -5.10 -58.23
C HIS A 634 -13.68 -5.22 -58.00
N LEU A 635 -13.02 -5.99 -58.86
CA LEU A 635 -11.62 -6.35 -58.78
C LEU A 635 -10.74 -5.28 -59.43
N PHE A 636 -9.87 -4.67 -58.63
CA PHE A 636 -8.89 -3.68 -59.09
C PHE A 636 -7.55 -4.32 -59.45
N SER A 637 -7.10 -5.30 -58.66
CA SER A 637 -5.83 -5.99 -58.90
C SER A 637 -5.94 -7.49 -58.69
N THR A 638 -5.25 -8.27 -59.52
CA THR A 638 -5.23 -9.73 -59.40
C THR A 638 -3.90 -10.34 -59.79
N THR A 639 -3.44 -11.30 -58.99
CA THR A 639 -2.26 -12.11 -59.26
C THR A 639 -2.60 -13.59 -59.02
N ILE A 640 -2.51 -14.42 -60.06
CA ILE A 640 -2.74 -15.86 -59.99
C ILE A 640 -1.56 -16.56 -60.66
N SER A 641 -0.76 -17.31 -59.90
CA SER A 641 0.45 -17.98 -60.42
C SER A 641 0.93 -19.12 -59.51
N GLY A 642 1.61 -20.13 -60.06
CA GLY A 642 2.17 -21.22 -59.24
C GLY A 642 1.12 -22.15 -58.61
N ASN A 643 -0.09 -22.19 -59.18
CA ASN A 643 -1.17 -23.12 -58.80
C ASN A 643 -1.17 -24.34 -59.73
N LEU A 644 -2.01 -25.35 -59.46
CA LEU A 644 -2.11 -26.57 -60.27
C LEU A 644 -2.74 -26.30 -61.63
N GLU A 645 -2.12 -26.77 -62.71
CA GLU A 645 -2.70 -26.78 -64.05
C GLU A 645 -3.23 -28.19 -64.40
N PRO A 646 -4.48 -28.55 -64.05
CA PRO A 646 -5.01 -29.88 -64.32
C PRO A 646 -5.45 -30.07 -65.77
N SER A 647 -5.54 -31.33 -66.23
CA SER A 647 -6.05 -31.69 -67.56
C SER A 647 -7.56 -31.43 -67.74
N SER A 648 -8.31 -31.35 -66.64
CA SER A 648 -9.75 -31.06 -66.61
C SER A 648 -10.08 -30.32 -65.32
N CYS A 649 -10.94 -29.29 -65.39
CA CYS A 649 -11.36 -28.56 -64.20
C CYS A 649 -12.39 -29.37 -63.39
N PRO A 650 -12.16 -29.60 -62.08
CA PRO A 650 -13.08 -30.32 -61.21
C PRO A 650 -14.34 -29.52 -60.86
#